data_AF-A0AAW7VB81-F1
#
_entry.id   AF-A0AAW7VB81-F1
#
_cell.length_a   1.000
_cell.length_b   1.000
_cell.length_c   1.000
_cell.angle_alpha   90.00
_cell.angle_beta   90.00
_cell.angle_gamma   90.00
#
_symmetry.space_group_name_H-M   'P 1'
#
loop_
_entity.id
_entity.type
_entity.pdbx_description
1 polymer ?
#
loop_
_entity_poly.entity_id
_entity_poly.type
_entity_poly.pdbx_seq_one_letter_code
_entity_poly.pdbx_strand_id
1 'polypeptide(L)'
;MDDKQITVWLKHNCCSTDIPAIAEALTNHAEWLLELAPDPIDQGSSCLPPAAAAGIFLGAAAMVHCGEASGAETWLEAAITDYHFFNPNGYSSWRGSTPVFTAISRYPALKMVLFNAACAMEDWNKASAVLESLFNASDVPEDNPVAPNFTPYALKDIIADNLPLGPAYYDETWLLAKQAWLINAGVLDERTCNTWKQYTRHLRHLIHNAQFSDAISFVRSKKEPLNHIHTYSDFYLYAIGLFSSTDQLSEALTWVKQLIRNNDGHFHDLFVSTGAKRRIKPELSTLLNNLLHSAEFQALQDKYLTVGHDVVHSGPFMSLYEKVLGGKSRKRCAISRKLISPGEAVYEYRQLDSVEYIAAKAAFQTSELNNIAHRHHNDSYQWHEFAAQWPRRGSLSHPDIARYLFERQEGKCFDAAEFIPLIAEPFVFPMRFIWVAGLSFELHQYPDAYFVNDNMAGEFVNLCWMAMKCGHAGDIFKQLAHEPHDVADPIYAMLATFDRADCRSAAAAHFGQPELPEIMALAFSSRLSLDSVLTIAEFGKNQPRFSHALATALLRYNLHIYSNYMPQVNWYLQGLEHYALAKGGQLLNFFVHIPEQIPVLATMLEHGVLVRGIGEGAYDGYDNSANSFHHAAVMHCLEHAPEKVRYWMETPWIQNYLVNAPLRQTARHVEAWHKKFGIK
;
A
#
# COMPACT_ATOMS: atom_id res chain seq x y z
N MET A 1 -6.07 22.56 -42.79
CA MET A 1 -6.65 21.48 -43.62
C MET A 1 -8.04 21.16 -43.09
N ASP A 2 -8.99 20.75 -43.94
CA ASP A 2 -10.27 20.24 -43.41
C ASP A 2 -10.12 18.80 -42.87
N ASP A 3 -11.05 18.33 -42.02
CA ASP A 3 -11.03 16.98 -41.42
C ASP A 3 -10.81 15.86 -42.46
N LYS A 4 -11.33 16.04 -43.68
CA LYS A 4 -11.17 15.06 -44.77
C LYS A 4 -9.75 15.08 -45.32
N GLN A 5 -9.14 16.24 -45.47
CA GLN A 5 -7.75 16.40 -45.89
C GLN A 5 -6.78 15.80 -44.88
N ILE A 6 -7.00 16.00 -43.57
CA ILE A 6 -6.15 15.42 -42.51
C ILE A 6 -6.30 13.90 -42.49
N THR A 7 -7.54 13.40 -42.57
CA THR A 7 -7.80 11.95 -42.65
C THR A 7 -7.15 11.32 -43.90
N VAL A 8 -7.22 12.00 -45.06
CA VAL A 8 -6.57 11.55 -46.29
C VAL A 8 -5.04 11.62 -46.18
N TRP A 9 -4.49 12.66 -45.54
CA TRP A 9 -3.06 12.78 -45.31
C TRP A 9 -2.54 11.71 -44.35
N LEU A 10 -3.24 11.44 -43.24
CA LEU A 10 -2.95 10.33 -42.34
C LEU A 10 -2.98 9.01 -43.12
N LYS A 11 -4.03 8.76 -43.92
CA LYS A 11 -4.13 7.56 -44.77
C LYS A 11 -2.99 7.44 -45.80
N HIS A 12 -2.53 8.55 -46.39
CA HIS A 12 -1.44 8.55 -47.37
C HIS A 12 -0.07 8.30 -46.72
N ASN A 13 0.21 8.96 -45.59
CA ASN A 13 1.49 8.83 -44.89
C ASN A 13 1.59 7.54 -44.07
N CYS A 14 0.46 6.94 -43.68
CA CYS A 14 0.40 5.59 -43.10
C CYS A 14 0.98 4.49 -44.01
N CYS A 15 1.05 4.73 -45.33
CA CYS A 15 1.64 3.79 -46.28
C CYS A 15 3.12 4.10 -46.59
N SER A 16 3.69 5.16 -46.01
CA SER A 16 5.10 5.50 -46.18
C SER A 16 5.97 4.55 -45.38
N THR A 17 7.13 4.19 -45.93
CA THR A 17 8.17 3.41 -45.23
C THR A 17 9.20 4.30 -44.53
N ASP A 18 9.10 5.63 -44.70
CA ASP A 18 9.99 6.62 -44.11
C ASP A 18 9.49 7.04 -42.72
N ILE A 19 9.80 6.21 -41.71
CA ILE A 19 9.38 6.40 -40.31
C ILE A 19 9.92 7.71 -39.70
N PRO A 20 11.18 8.12 -39.91
CA PRO A 20 11.68 9.42 -39.44
C PRO A 20 10.88 10.61 -39.97
N ALA A 21 10.49 10.60 -41.26
CA ALA A 21 9.68 11.67 -41.83
C ALA A 21 8.27 11.73 -41.21
N ILE A 22 7.69 10.58 -40.85
CA ILE A 22 6.41 10.51 -40.13
C ILE A 22 6.56 11.10 -38.72
N ALA A 23 7.63 10.73 -38.00
CA ALA A 23 7.90 11.26 -36.67
C ALA A 23 8.03 12.79 -36.72
N GLU A 24 8.87 13.32 -37.61
CA GLU A 24 9.06 14.77 -37.77
C GLU A 24 7.75 15.50 -38.09
N ALA A 25 6.99 15.00 -39.07
CA ALA A 25 5.75 15.65 -39.53
C ALA A 25 4.64 15.67 -38.47
N LEU A 26 4.53 14.61 -37.66
CA LEU A 26 3.47 14.50 -36.65
C LEU A 26 3.85 15.18 -35.33
N THR A 27 5.13 15.19 -34.96
CA THR A 27 5.57 15.63 -33.63
C THR A 27 5.96 17.11 -33.59
N ASN A 28 6.59 17.63 -34.64
CA ASN A 28 7.04 19.03 -34.69
C ASN A 28 5.97 20.02 -35.18
N HIS A 29 4.87 19.51 -35.76
CA HIS A 29 3.80 20.31 -36.36
C HIS A 29 2.42 20.04 -35.77
N ALA A 30 2.30 19.90 -34.44
CA ALA A 30 1.06 19.52 -33.76
C ALA A 30 -0.16 20.47 -33.99
N GLU A 31 0.01 21.60 -34.68
CA GLU A 31 -1.06 22.52 -35.10
C GLU A 31 -2.19 21.81 -35.87
N TRP A 32 -1.88 20.72 -36.59
CA TRP A 32 -2.88 19.91 -37.29
C TRP A 32 -3.94 19.32 -36.34
N LEU A 33 -3.60 19.06 -35.07
CA LEU A 33 -4.55 18.56 -34.08
C LEU A 33 -5.65 19.57 -33.78
N LEU A 34 -5.32 20.86 -33.78
CA LEU A 34 -6.25 21.94 -33.44
C LEU A 34 -7.27 22.23 -34.55
N GLU A 35 -6.99 21.76 -35.76
CA GLU A 35 -7.89 21.90 -36.91
C GLU A 35 -9.01 20.83 -36.94
N LEU A 36 -8.90 19.80 -36.10
CA LEU A 36 -9.85 18.68 -36.06
C LEU A 36 -11.07 19.00 -35.18
N ALA A 37 -12.26 18.75 -35.71
CA ALA A 37 -13.49 18.93 -34.96
C ALA A 37 -13.63 17.85 -33.85
N PRO A 38 -14.05 18.22 -32.64
CA PRO A 38 -14.20 17.26 -31.55
C PRO A 38 -15.36 16.30 -31.79
N ASP A 39 -15.19 15.05 -31.36
CA ASP A 39 -16.20 14.00 -31.55
C ASP A 39 -17.33 14.19 -30.51
N PRO A 40 -18.57 14.46 -30.95
CA PRO A 40 -19.68 14.71 -30.05
C PRO A 40 -20.05 13.45 -29.27
N ILE A 41 -20.19 13.60 -27.95
CA ILE A 41 -20.80 12.59 -27.07
C ILE A 41 -22.19 13.13 -26.66
N ASP A 42 -23.10 12.25 -26.27
CA ASP A 42 -24.42 12.61 -25.74
C ASP A 42 -24.36 13.76 -24.71
N GLN A 43 -25.37 14.63 -24.75
CA GLN A 43 -25.61 15.75 -23.83
C GLN A 43 -24.51 16.83 -23.76
N GLY A 44 -24.12 17.41 -24.90
CA GLY A 44 -23.33 18.65 -24.93
C GLY A 44 -21.87 18.48 -24.46
N SER A 45 -21.38 17.25 -24.51
CA SER A 45 -20.00 16.89 -24.23
C SER A 45 -19.27 16.48 -25.49
N SER A 46 -17.97 16.65 -25.51
CA SER A 46 -17.12 16.35 -26.66
C SER A 46 -15.90 15.56 -26.21
N CYS A 47 -15.14 14.98 -27.13
CA CYS A 47 -13.90 14.28 -26.78
C CYS A 47 -12.89 14.29 -27.95
N LEU A 48 -11.70 13.71 -27.69
CA LEU A 48 -10.68 13.50 -28.72
C LEU A 48 -11.26 12.64 -29.86
N PRO A 49 -11.31 13.12 -31.11
CA PRO A 49 -11.88 12.37 -32.23
C PRO A 49 -10.94 11.25 -32.69
N PRO A 50 -11.46 10.18 -33.35
CA PRO A 50 -10.64 9.07 -33.84
C PRO A 50 -9.47 9.50 -34.72
N ALA A 51 -9.63 10.55 -35.55
CA ALA A 51 -8.55 11.07 -36.40
C ALA A 51 -7.40 11.70 -35.59
N ALA A 52 -7.72 12.44 -34.53
CA ALA A 52 -6.71 13.01 -33.64
C ALA A 52 -5.99 11.90 -32.87
N ALA A 53 -6.74 10.92 -32.33
CA ALA A 53 -6.17 9.76 -31.67
C ALA A 53 -5.27 8.92 -32.60
N ALA A 54 -5.64 8.77 -33.88
CA ALA A 54 -4.84 8.08 -34.88
C ALA A 54 -3.50 8.80 -35.15
N GLY A 55 -3.50 10.12 -35.35
CA GLY A 55 -2.25 10.85 -35.57
C GLY A 55 -1.36 10.91 -34.31
N ILE A 56 -1.95 10.97 -33.11
CA ILE A 56 -1.20 10.83 -31.84
C ILE A 56 -0.59 9.43 -31.73
N PHE A 57 -1.34 8.37 -31.99
CA PHE A 57 -0.82 7.00 -32.02
C PHE A 57 0.39 6.88 -32.97
N LEU A 58 0.26 7.35 -34.21
CA LEU A 58 1.31 7.24 -35.22
C LEU A 58 2.56 8.05 -34.86
N GLY A 59 2.40 9.27 -34.36
CA GLY A 59 3.52 10.12 -33.96
C GLY A 59 4.33 9.47 -32.83
N ALA A 60 3.64 9.05 -31.77
CA ALA A 60 4.29 8.39 -30.64
C ALA A 60 4.93 7.05 -31.04
N ALA A 61 4.26 6.24 -31.86
CA ALA A 61 4.82 4.98 -32.33
C ALA A 61 6.07 5.20 -33.22
N ALA A 62 6.05 6.20 -34.09
CA ALA A 62 7.21 6.57 -34.92
C ALA A 62 8.40 7.03 -34.06
N MET A 63 8.16 7.83 -33.02
CA MET A 63 9.20 8.22 -32.05
C MET A 63 9.85 7.01 -31.37
N VAL A 64 9.04 6.07 -30.87
CA VAL A 64 9.54 4.83 -30.26
C VAL A 64 10.42 4.05 -31.24
N HIS A 65 9.98 3.91 -32.49
CA HIS A 65 10.76 3.25 -33.55
C HIS A 65 12.07 3.97 -33.89
N CYS A 66 12.13 5.30 -33.73
CA CYS A 66 13.34 6.10 -33.95
C CYS A 66 14.28 6.15 -32.73
N GLY A 67 13.96 5.44 -31.64
CA GLY A 67 14.77 5.43 -30.41
C GLY A 67 14.46 6.57 -29.44
N GLU A 68 13.40 7.34 -29.66
CA GLU A 68 12.97 8.46 -28.82
C GLU A 68 11.87 8.04 -27.81
N ALA A 69 11.98 6.83 -27.28
CA ALA A 69 10.95 6.22 -26.42
C ALA A 69 10.64 7.06 -25.16
N SER A 70 11.63 7.73 -24.58
CA SER A 70 11.45 8.62 -23.42
C SER A 70 10.65 9.87 -23.74
N GLY A 71 10.70 10.36 -24.99
CA GLY A 71 9.95 11.54 -25.44
C GLY A 71 8.53 11.21 -25.89
N ALA A 72 8.28 9.97 -26.33
CA ALA A 72 7.01 9.56 -26.91
C ALA A 72 5.82 9.70 -25.95
N GLU A 73 6.00 9.36 -24.67
CA GLU A 73 4.96 9.49 -23.66
C GLU A 73 4.67 10.96 -23.33
N THR A 74 5.71 11.74 -23.03
CA THR A 74 5.56 13.17 -22.73
C THR A 74 4.87 13.90 -23.88
N TRP A 75 5.24 13.57 -25.12
CA TRP A 75 4.61 14.14 -26.30
C TRP A 75 3.14 13.71 -26.43
N LEU A 76 2.82 12.43 -26.22
CA LEU A 76 1.44 11.93 -26.27
C LEU A 76 0.55 12.63 -25.25
N GLU A 77 1.03 12.79 -24.00
CA GLU A 77 0.30 13.47 -22.94
C GLU A 77 0.10 14.97 -23.23
N ALA A 78 1.15 15.64 -23.72
CA ALA A 78 1.10 17.03 -24.12
C ALA A 78 0.10 17.23 -25.27
N ALA A 79 0.16 16.41 -26.32
CA ALA A 79 -0.74 16.49 -27.47
C ALA A 79 -2.22 16.34 -27.07
N ILE A 80 -2.55 15.40 -26.18
CA ILE A 80 -3.91 15.23 -25.67
C ILE A 80 -4.35 16.43 -24.82
N THR A 81 -3.45 16.92 -23.97
CA THR A 81 -3.71 18.05 -23.06
C THR A 81 -3.94 19.34 -23.85
N ASP A 82 -3.07 19.63 -24.83
CA ASP A 82 -3.18 20.80 -25.70
C ASP A 82 -4.47 20.74 -26.52
N TYR A 83 -4.79 19.59 -27.14
CA TYR A 83 -6.04 19.42 -27.87
C TYR A 83 -7.26 19.75 -26.99
N HIS A 84 -7.27 19.24 -25.75
CA HIS A 84 -8.36 19.49 -24.82
C HIS A 84 -8.43 20.94 -24.34
N PHE A 85 -7.30 21.63 -24.18
CA PHE A 85 -7.27 23.04 -23.80
C PHE A 85 -8.00 23.91 -24.82
N PHE A 86 -7.82 23.63 -26.11
CA PHE A 86 -8.50 24.38 -27.19
C PHE A 86 -9.91 23.87 -27.50
N ASN A 87 -10.25 22.63 -27.10
CA ASN A 87 -11.57 22.01 -27.27
C ASN A 87 -12.10 21.46 -25.93
N PRO A 88 -12.47 22.33 -24.96
CA PRO A 88 -12.83 21.92 -23.62
C PRO A 88 -14.14 21.13 -23.60
N ASN A 89 -14.14 20.00 -22.88
CA ASN A 89 -15.34 19.17 -22.73
C ASN A 89 -16.31 19.79 -21.73
N GLY A 90 -17.61 19.73 -22.01
CA GLY A 90 -18.68 20.22 -21.12
C GLY A 90 -18.96 19.38 -19.85
N TYR A 91 -18.22 18.31 -19.56
CA TYR A 91 -18.44 17.51 -18.33
C TYR A 91 -17.66 18.06 -17.13
N SER A 92 -18.40 18.24 -16.04
CA SER A 92 -17.89 18.60 -14.72
C SER A 92 -16.84 17.59 -14.25
N SER A 93 -15.67 18.12 -13.89
CA SER A 93 -14.61 17.50 -13.11
C SER A 93 -15.14 16.61 -11.98
N TRP A 94 -15.31 15.31 -12.23
CA TRP A 94 -15.17 14.34 -11.13
C TRP A 94 -13.70 14.36 -10.72
N ARG A 95 -13.42 14.48 -9.42
CA ARG A 95 -12.05 14.47 -8.88
C ARG A 95 -11.35 13.20 -9.34
N GLY A 96 -10.43 13.31 -10.31
CA GLY A 96 -9.58 12.20 -10.79
C GLY A 96 -9.59 11.90 -12.29
N SER A 97 -10.47 12.51 -13.10
CA SER A 97 -10.52 12.24 -14.56
C SER A 97 -9.76 13.32 -15.37
N THR A 98 -8.53 13.03 -15.81
CA THR A 98 -7.77 13.92 -16.72
C THR A 98 -8.17 13.69 -18.20
N PRO A 99 -7.90 14.66 -19.10
CA PRO A 99 -8.10 14.47 -20.55
C PRO A 99 -7.29 13.28 -21.08
N VAL A 100 -6.06 13.11 -20.60
CA VAL A 100 -5.19 11.96 -20.89
C VAL A 100 -5.86 10.66 -20.48
N PHE A 101 -6.30 10.54 -19.21
CA PHE A 101 -6.97 9.35 -18.70
C PHE A 101 -8.21 8.99 -19.53
N THR A 102 -8.99 9.99 -19.94
CA THR A 102 -10.18 9.80 -20.76
C THR A 102 -9.83 9.27 -22.15
N ALA A 103 -8.84 9.88 -22.82
CA ALA A 103 -8.42 9.49 -24.16
C ALA A 103 -7.83 8.07 -24.20
N ILE A 104 -6.91 7.73 -23.28
CA ILE A 104 -6.31 6.39 -23.24
C ILE A 104 -7.29 5.30 -22.83
N SER A 105 -8.35 5.65 -22.08
CA SER A 105 -9.43 4.71 -21.73
C SER A 105 -10.35 4.44 -22.91
N ARG A 106 -10.57 5.44 -23.79
CA ARG A 106 -11.38 5.31 -25.01
C ARG A 106 -10.65 4.59 -26.14
N TYR A 107 -9.35 4.86 -26.32
CA TYR A 107 -8.54 4.36 -27.44
C TYR A 107 -7.41 3.44 -26.95
N PRO A 108 -7.61 2.10 -26.91
CA PRO A 108 -6.60 1.17 -26.40
C PRO A 108 -5.29 1.15 -27.19
N ALA A 109 -5.31 1.51 -28.48
CA ALA A 109 -4.11 1.63 -29.30
C ALA A 109 -3.08 2.63 -28.72
N LEU A 110 -3.55 3.72 -28.06
CA LEU A 110 -2.67 4.66 -27.39
C LEU A 110 -1.91 3.99 -26.23
N LYS A 111 -2.56 3.11 -25.47
CA LYS A 111 -1.91 2.31 -24.42
C LYS A 111 -0.92 1.30 -25.01
N MET A 112 -1.20 0.72 -26.18
CA MET A 112 -0.27 -0.20 -26.84
C MET A 112 1.06 0.48 -27.22
N VAL A 113 1.04 1.76 -27.61
CA VAL A 113 2.27 2.53 -27.84
C VAL A 113 3.02 2.79 -26.55
N LEU A 114 2.32 3.15 -25.47
CA LEU A 114 2.93 3.31 -24.14
C LEU A 114 3.59 2.01 -23.64
N PHE A 115 3.00 0.85 -23.95
CA PHE A 115 3.62 -0.44 -23.69
C PHE A 115 4.95 -0.61 -24.46
N ASN A 116 4.95 -0.33 -25.77
CA ASN A 116 6.16 -0.43 -26.59
C ASN A 116 7.24 0.56 -26.13
N ALA A 117 6.86 1.78 -25.76
CA ALA A 117 7.77 2.78 -25.20
C ALA A 117 8.41 2.29 -23.89
N ALA A 118 7.59 1.77 -22.96
CA ALA A 118 8.07 1.21 -21.70
C ALA A 118 9.05 0.04 -21.93
N CYS A 119 8.75 -0.87 -22.86
CA CYS A 119 9.67 -1.96 -23.23
C CYS A 119 10.97 -1.43 -23.85
N ALA A 120 10.92 -0.41 -24.71
CA ALA A 120 12.11 0.19 -25.31
C ALA A 120 13.01 0.91 -24.29
N MET A 121 12.43 1.39 -23.18
CA MET A 121 13.15 1.98 -22.06
C MET A 121 13.57 0.95 -20.99
N GLU A 122 13.26 -0.33 -21.19
CA GLU A 122 13.44 -1.39 -20.18
C GLU A 122 12.69 -1.13 -18.85
N ASP A 123 11.61 -0.34 -18.90
CA ASP A 123 10.71 -0.13 -17.75
C ASP A 123 9.63 -1.22 -17.71
N TRP A 124 10.05 -2.41 -17.24
CA TRP A 124 9.22 -3.61 -17.23
C TRP A 124 8.01 -3.52 -16.29
N ASN A 125 8.13 -2.76 -15.20
CA ASN A 125 7.04 -2.53 -14.27
C ASN A 125 5.93 -1.71 -14.92
N LYS A 126 6.29 -0.65 -15.63
CA LYS A 126 5.36 0.13 -16.42
C LYS A 126 4.75 -0.68 -17.56
N ALA A 127 5.56 -1.44 -18.30
CA ALA A 127 5.06 -2.32 -19.35
C ALA A 127 4.00 -3.31 -18.83
N SER A 128 4.27 -3.94 -17.68
CA SER A 128 3.33 -4.84 -16.98
C SER A 128 2.05 -4.11 -16.56
N ALA A 129 2.16 -2.90 -15.98
CA ALA A 129 1.02 -2.09 -15.58
C ALA A 129 0.14 -1.66 -16.76
N VAL A 130 0.75 -1.30 -17.90
CA VAL A 130 0.03 -0.93 -19.12
C VAL A 130 -0.74 -2.13 -19.68
N LEU A 131 -0.14 -3.32 -19.71
CA LEU A 131 -0.85 -4.54 -20.11
C LEU A 131 -2.01 -4.87 -19.16
N GLU A 132 -1.79 -4.76 -17.84
CA GLU A 132 -2.85 -4.94 -16.84
C GLU A 132 -4.04 -3.98 -17.07
N SER A 133 -3.74 -2.73 -17.40
CA SER A 133 -4.75 -1.72 -17.73
C SER A 133 -5.52 -2.07 -19.01
N LEU A 134 -4.85 -2.64 -20.02
CA LEU A 134 -5.48 -3.11 -21.25
C LEU A 134 -6.42 -4.29 -20.99
N PHE A 135 -6.01 -5.29 -20.21
CA PHE A 135 -6.89 -6.40 -19.80
C PHE A 135 -8.13 -5.92 -19.03
N ASN A 136 -7.96 -4.99 -18.08
CA ASN A 136 -9.11 -4.49 -17.31
C ASN A 136 -10.09 -3.70 -18.20
N ALA A 137 -9.58 -2.99 -19.20
CA ALA A 137 -10.43 -2.26 -20.15
C ALA A 137 -11.26 -3.21 -21.03
N SER A 138 -10.72 -4.37 -21.39
CA SER A 138 -11.47 -5.39 -22.16
C SER A 138 -12.53 -6.14 -21.36
N ASP A 139 -12.41 -6.18 -20.02
CA ASP A 139 -13.37 -6.87 -19.14
C ASP A 139 -14.64 -6.03 -18.86
N VAL A 140 -14.70 -4.77 -19.31
CA VAL A 140 -15.87 -3.89 -19.10
C VAL A 140 -16.95 -4.19 -20.15
N PRO A 141 -18.19 -4.56 -19.74
CA PRO A 141 -19.28 -4.82 -20.68
C PRO A 141 -19.63 -3.58 -21.51
N GLU A 142 -19.93 -3.76 -22.80
CA GLU A 142 -20.37 -2.69 -23.72
C GLU A 142 -21.58 -1.88 -23.17
N ASP A 143 -22.39 -2.49 -22.32
CA ASP A 143 -23.61 -1.92 -21.75
C ASP A 143 -23.39 -1.09 -20.45
N ASN A 144 -22.14 -0.86 -19.99
CA ASN A 144 -21.89 -0.11 -18.77
C ASN A 144 -21.90 1.42 -19.02
N PRO A 145 -22.93 2.17 -18.57
CA PRO A 145 -23.06 3.62 -18.82
C PRO A 145 -22.02 4.48 -18.08
N VAL A 146 -21.24 3.89 -17.16
CA VAL A 146 -20.17 4.57 -16.41
C VAL A 146 -18.79 4.43 -17.09
N ALA A 147 -18.68 3.56 -18.11
CA ALA A 147 -17.49 3.41 -18.91
C ALA A 147 -17.68 4.19 -20.22
N PRO A 148 -17.30 5.48 -20.28
CA PRO A 148 -17.51 6.23 -21.50
C PRO A 148 -16.59 5.65 -22.59
N ASN A 149 -17.17 4.95 -23.56
CA ASN A 149 -16.63 4.82 -24.92
C ASN A 149 -15.35 3.99 -25.10
N PHE A 150 -15.24 2.74 -24.62
CA PHE A 150 -14.15 1.86 -25.08
C PHE A 150 -14.35 1.52 -26.57
N THR A 151 -13.44 1.96 -27.45
CA THR A 151 -13.59 1.85 -28.92
C THR A 151 -12.42 1.08 -29.56
N PRO A 152 -12.36 -0.25 -29.41
CA PRO A 152 -11.17 -1.05 -29.73
C PRO A 152 -10.75 -1.02 -31.21
N TYR A 153 -11.69 -0.70 -32.10
CA TYR A 153 -11.49 -0.68 -33.55
C TYR A 153 -11.56 0.73 -34.17
N ALA A 154 -11.76 1.80 -33.37
CA ALA A 154 -12.04 3.14 -33.92
C ALA A 154 -10.93 3.68 -34.83
N LEU A 155 -9.67 3.29 -34.62
CA LEU A 155 -8.57 3.76 -35.47
C LEU A 155 -8.38 2.90 -36.73
N LYS A 156 -9.02 1.72 -36.82
CA LYS A 156 -8.89 0.79 -37.97
C LYS A 156 -9.44 1.39 -39.27
N ASP A 157 -10.43 2.28 -39.17
CA ASP A 157 -11.00 2.96 -40.33
C ASP A 157 -10.08 4.06 -40.90
N ILE A 158 -9.02 4.40 -40.16
CA ILE A 158 -8.07 5.48 -40.48
C ILE A 158 -6.68 4.92 -40.76
N ILE A 159 -6.24 3.89 -40.03
CA ILE A 159 -4.91 3.29 -40.10
C ILE A 159 -4.99 1.89 -40.72
N ALA A 160 -4.12 1.60 -41.69
CA ALA A 160 -4.08 0.30 -42.37
C ALA A 160 -3.50 -0.82 -41.48
N ASP A 161 -4.02 -2.04 -41.62
CA ASP A 161 -3.65 -3.21 -40.78
C ASP A 161 -2.17 -3.66 -40.91
N ASN A 162 -1.47 -3.31 -42.00
CA ASN A 162 -0.11 -3.80 -42.31
C ASN A 162 1.02 -2.78 -41.98
N LEU A 163 0.79 -1.88 -41.04
CA LEU A 163 1.72 -0.78 -40.75
C LEU A 163 2.91 -1.26 -39.88
N PRO A 164 4.16 -0.83 -40.17
CA PRO A 164 5.35 -1.26 -39.43
C PRO A 164 5.42 -0.76 -37.98
N LEU A 165 4.53 0.16 -37.59
CA LEU A 165 4.47 0.79 -36.26
C LEU A 165 3.55 0.05 -35.27
N GLY A 166 2.98 -1.09 -35.68
CA GLY A 166 2.15 -1.96 -34.85
C GLY A 166 0.64 -1.81 -35.10
N PRO A 167 -0.19 -2.63 -34.44
CA PRO A 167 -1.62 -2.62 -34.66
C PRO A 167 -2.24 -1.35 -34.07
N ALA A 168 -3.08 -0.68 -34.86
CA ALA A 168 -3.86 0.48 -34.41
C ALA A 168 -5.21 0.08 -33.76
N TYR A 169 -5.37 -1.19 -33.40
CA TYR A 169 -6.58 -1.73 -32.81
C TYR A 169 -6.24 -2.73 -31.71
N TYR A 170 -7.17 -2.91 -30.78
CA TYR A 170 -7.06 -3.91 -29.73
C TYR A 170 -7.31 -5.32 -30.28
N ASP A 171 -6.36 -6.23 -30.03
CA ASP A 171 -6.44 -7.65 -30.37
C ASP A 171 -6.02 -8.48 -29.14
N GLU A 172 -6.93 -9.34 -28.67
CA GLU A 172 -6.68 -10.25 -27.55
C GLU A 172 -5.51 -11.20 -27.86
N THR A 173 -5.34 -11.62 -29.12
CA THR A 173 -4.24 -12.48 -29.55
C THR A 173 -2.90 -11.78 -29.37
N TRP A 174 -2.81 -10.52 -29.81
CA TRP A 174 -1.63 -9.67 -29.59
C TRP A 174 -1.35 -9.51 -28.09
N LEU A 175 -2.36 -9.22 -27.28
CA LEU A 175 -2.23 -8.98 -25.85
C LEU A 175 -1.66 -10.21 -25.13
N LEU A 176 -2.22 -11.40 -25.40
CA LEU A 176 -1.75 -12.66 -24.85
C LEU A 176 -0.33 -12.99 -25.32
N ALA A 177 0.01 -12.70 -26.59
CA ALA A 177 1.36 -12.89 -27.11
C ALA A 177 2.39 -11.97 -26.41
N LYS A 178 2.03 -10.71 -26.14
CA LYS A 178 2.89 -9.77 -25.40
C LYS A 178 3.04 -10.14 -23.93
N GLN A 179 1.98 -10.61 -23.28
CA GLN A 179 2.04 -11.16 -21.93
C GLN A 179 2.99 -12.37 -21.87
N ALA A 180 2.83 -13.35 -22.77
CA ALA A 180 3.69 -14.53 -22.80
C ALA A 180 5.14 -14.16 -23.08
N TRP A 181 5.39 -13.20 -23.97
CA TRP A 181 6.74 -12.69 -24.24
C TRP A 181 7.39 -12.07 -22.98
N LEU A 182 6.69 -11.19 -22.26
CA LEU A 182 7.23 -10.58 -21.03
C LEU A 182 7.57 -11.62 -19.97
N ILE A 183 6.68 -12.61 -19.77
CA ILE A 183 6.88 -13.68 -18.80
C ILE A 183 8.11 -14.53 -19.17
N ASN A 184 8.22 -14.91 -20.44
CA ASN A 184 9.33 -15.74 -20.93
C ASN A 184 10.67 -14.99 -20.98
N ALA A 185 10.65 -13.66 -21.10
CA ALA A 185 11.85 -12.85 -21.03
C ALA A 185 12.46 -12.81 -19.61
N GLY A 186 11.70 -13.19 -18.57
CA GLY A 186 12.18 -13.22 -17.19
C GLY A 186 12.47 -11.84 -16.60
N VAL A 187 11.84 -10.80 -17.14
CA VAL A 187 12.08 -9.38 -16.79
C VAL A 187 11.08 -8.81 -15.78
N LEU A 188 10.06 -9.57 -15.41
CA LEU A 188 9.00 -9.12 -14.51
C LEU A 188 9.44 -9.16 -13.04
N ASP A 189 9.15 -8.08 -12.32
CA ASP A 189 9.40 -7.99 -10.89
C ASP A 189 8.27 -8.67 -10.09
N GLU A 190 8.56 -9.83 -9.51
CA GLU A 190 7.61 -10.62 -8.73
C GLU A 190 7.18 -9.94 -7.43
N ARG A 191 7.85 -8.85 -7.05
CA ARG A 191 7.48 -8.05 -5.89
C ARG A 191 6.25 -7.19 -6.16
N THR A 192 5.77 -7.10 -7.40
CA THR A 192 4.64 -6.24 -7.78
C THR A 192 3.32 -7.01 -7.93
N CYS A 193 2.20 -6.40 -7.54
CA CYS A 193 0.88 -6.99 -7.70
C CYS A 193 0.54 -7.24 -9.18
N ASN A 194 1.00 -6.38 -10.09
CA ASN A 194 0.74 -6.50 -11.52
C ASN A 194 1.40 -7.77 -12.09
N THR A 195 2.63 -8.10 -11.71
CA THR A 195 3.28 -9.35 -12.11
C THR A 195 2.45 -10.58 -11.73
N TRP A 196 1.91 -10.64 -10.51
CA TRP A 196 1.07 -11.77 -10.10
C TRP A 196 -0.28 -11.85 -10.82
N LYS A 197 -0.86 -10.71 -11.20
CA LYS A 197 -2.04 -10.69 -12.08
C LYS A 197 -1.70 -11.22 -13.49
N GLN A 198 -0.56 -10.82 -14.05
CA GLN A 198 -0.07 -11.34 -15.32
C GLN A 198 0.17 -12.86 -15.25
N TYR A 199 0.83 -13.34 -14.20
CA TYR A 199 1.05 -14.78 -13.97
C TYR A 199 -0.26 -15.55 -13.80
N THR A 200 -1.25 -14.99 -13.10
CA THR A 200 -2.58 -15.61 -12.94
C THR A 200 -3.29 -15.75 -14.27
N ARG A 201 -3.30 -14.69 -15.09
CA ARG A 201 -3.91 -14.71 -16.43
C ARG A 201 -3.21 -15.69 -17.35
N HIS A 202 -1.88 -15.70 -17.36
CA HIS A 202 -1.10 -16.65 -18.15
C HIS A 202 -1.38 -18.10 -17.75
N LEU A 203 -1.42 -18.38 -16.44
CA LEU A 203 -1.78 -19.70 -15.93
C LEU A 203 -3.19 -20.12 -16.38
N ARG A 204 -4.17 -19.21 -16.28
CA ARG A 204 -5.54 -19.45 -16.77
C ARG A 204 -5.55 -19.76 -18.27
N HIS A 205 -4.80 -19.02 -19.07
CA HIS A 205 -4.67 -19.24 -20.50
C HIS A 205 -4.11 -20.63 -20.83
N LEU A 206 -3.03 -21.06 -20.15
CA LEU A 206 -2.46 -22.40 -20.32
C LEU A 206 -3.48 -23.50 -19.96
N ILE A 207 -4.23 -23.31 -18.87
CA ILE A 207 -5.29 -24.25 -18.43
C ILE A 207 -6.41 -24.33 -19.48
N HIS A 208 -6.89 -23.20 -19.98
CA HIS A 208 -7.98 -23.16 -20.98
C HIS A 208 -7.59 -23.81 -22.31
N ASN A 209 -6.31 -23.71 -22.69
CA ASN A 209 -5.78 -24.36 -23.89
C ASN A 209 -5.29 -25.80 -23.65
N ALA A 210 -5.59 -26.40 -22.49
CA ALA A 210 -5.18 -27.74 -22.11
C ALA A 210 -3.65 -27.98 -22.16
N GLN A 211 -2.84 -26.92 -22.02
CA GLN A 211 -1.37 -26.98 -21.94
C GLN A 211 -0.92 -27.31 -20.52
N PHE A 212 -1.39 -28.42 -19.96
CA PHE A 212 -1.23 -28.73 -18.54
C PHE A 212 0.22 -28.95 -18.11
N SER A 213 1.07 -29.52 -18.97
CA SER A 213 2.51 -29.73 -18.67
C SER A 213 3.24 -28.39 -18.48
N ASP A 214 2.95 -27.42 -19.34
CA ASP A 214 3.52 -26.08 -19.27
C ASP A 214 2.98 -25.33 -18.05
N ALA A 215 1.66 -25.44 -17.80
CA ALA A 215 1.02 -24.86 -16.62
C ALA A 215 1.63 -25.38 -15.31
N ILE A 216 1.86 -26.70 -15.20
CA ILE A 216 2.45 -27.33 -14.02
C ILE A 216 3.89 -26.83 -13.81
N SER A 217 4.68 -26.79 -14.89
CA SER A 217 6.07 -26.33 -14.84
C SER A 217 6.14 -24.86 -14.41
N PHE A 218 5.24 -24.04 -14.94
CA PHE A 218 5.11 -22.64 -14.59
C PHE A 218 4.76 -22.46 -13.11
N VAL A 219 3.72 -23.13 -12.60
CA VAL A 219 3.32 -23.06 -11.18
C VAL A 219 4.47 -23.46 -10.25
N ARG A 220 5.18 -24.54 -10.56
CA ARG A 220 6.33 -24.99 -9.75
C ARG A 220 7.45 -23.94 -9.71
N SER A 221 7.70 -23.23 -10.81
CA SER A 221 8.71 -22.17 -10.86
C SER A 221 8.38 -20.97 -9.97
N LYS A 222 7.11 -20.77 -9.60
CA LYS A 222 6.63 -19.63 -8.82
C LYS A 222 6.40 -19.91 -7.34
N LYS A 223 6.71 -21.13 -6.87
CA LYS A 223 6.47 -21.56 -5.49
C LYS A 223 7.28 -20.76 -4.46
N GLU A 224 8.60 -20.64 -4.65
CA GLU A 224 9.47 -19.97 -3.68
C GLU A 224 9.17 -18.48 -3.54
N PRO A 225 9.05 -17.68 -4.62
CA PRO A 225 8.69 -16.27 -4.50
C PRO A 225 7.36 -16.05 -3.76
N LEU A 226 6.35 -16.84 -4.09
CA LEU A 226 5.02 -16.71 -3.51
C LEU A 226 4.98 -17.01 -2.00
N ASN A 227 5.95 -17.77 -1.47
CA ASN A 227 6.03 -18.04 -0.03
C ASN A 227 6.22 -16.77 0.81
N HIS A 228 6.73 -15.69 0.21
CA HIS A 228 7.08 -14.45 0.89
C HIS A 228 6.15 -13.28 0.52
N ILE A 229 5.17 -13.51 -0.35
CA ILE A 229 4.39 -12.45 -1.00
C ILE A 229 2.89 -12.62 -0.73
N HIS A 230 2.26 -11.59 -0.19
CA HIS A 230 0.80 -11.50 -0.08
C HIS A 230 0.24 -10.94 -1.39
N THR A 231 -0.37 -11.81 -2.17
CA THR A 231 -1.01 -11.41 -3.43
C THR A 231 -2.52 -11.46 -3.34
N TYR A 232 -3.18 -10.41 -3.84
CA TYR A 232 -4.62 -10.39 -4.05
C TYR A 232 -5.04 -11.10 -5.34
N SER A 233 -4.11 -11.77 -6.03
CA SER A 233 -4.39 -12.53 -7.25
C SER A 233 -4.84 -13.96 -6.94
N ASP A 234 -5.73 -14.52 -7.75
CA ASP A 234 -6.20 -15.91 -7.65
C ASP A 234 -5.14 -16.98 -8.00
N PHE A 235 -3.85 -16.63 -8.16
CA PHE A 235 -2.79 -17.55 -8.59
C PHE A 235 -2.76 -18.85 -7.77
N TYR A 236 -2.84 -18.74 -6.44
CA TYR A 236 -2.92 -19.90 -5.53
C TYR A 236 -4.09 -20.83 -5.87
N LEU A 237 -5.28 -20.26 -6.13
CA LEU A 237 -6.48 -21.05 -6.43
C LEU A 237 -6.38 -21.76 -7.77
N TYR A 238 -5.85 -21.11 -8.82
CA TYR A 238 -5.61 -21.78 -10.11
C TYR A 238 -4.50 -22.83 -10.01
N ALA A 239 -3.44 -22.60 -9.25
CA ALA A 239 -2.39 -23.58 -9.00
C ALA A 239 -2.95 -24.85 -8.33
N ILE A 240 -3.74 -24.68 -7.26
CA ILE A 240 -4.41 -25.78 -6.56
C ILE A 240 -5.42 -26.47 -7.50
N GLY A 241 -6.21 -25.70 -8.26
CA GLY A 241 -7.17 -26.23 -9.23
C GLY A 241 -6.53 -27.02 -10.35
N LEU A 242 -5.36 -26.59 -10.85
CA LEU A 242 -4.58 -27.32 -11.85
C LEU A 242 -4.13 -28.69 -11.32
N PHE A 243 -3.55 -28.74 -10.11
CA PHE A 243 -3.12 -30.02 -9.52
C PHE A 243 -4.32 -30.92 -9.18
N SER A 244 -5.43 -30.34 -8.73
CA SER A 244 -6.69 -31.06 -8.48
C SER A 244 -7.25 -31.69 -9.76
N SER A 245 -7.37 -30.93 -10.85
CA SER A 245 -7.93 -31.38 -12.12
C SER A 245 -7.03 -32.34 -12.92
N THR A 246 -5.73 -32.41 -12.58
CA THR A 246 -4.76 -33.34 -13.18
C THR A 246 -4.43 -34.53 -12.27
N ASP A 247 -5.28 -34.82 -11.29
CA ASP A 247 -5.17 -35.93 -10.32
C ASP A 247 -3.86 -35.96 -9.50
N GLN A 248 -3.16 -34.83 -9.38
CA GLN A 248 -2.00 -34.65 -8.50
C GLN A 248 -2.43 -34.14 -7.12
N LEU A 249 -3.33 -34.88 -6.46
CA LEU A 249 -3.97 -34.45 -5.20
C LEU A 249 -2.98 -34.19 -4.06
N SER A 250 -1.89 -34.95 -3.96
CA SER A 250 -0.85 -34.73 -2.94
C SER A 250 -0.16 -33.36 -3.10
N GLU A 251 0.07 -32.94 -4.33
CA GLU A 251 0.65 -31.64 -4.65
C GLU A 251 -0.37 -30.54 -4.37
N ALA A 252 -1.63 -30.72 -4.79
CA ALA A 252 -2.72 -29.78 -4.47
C ALA A 252 -2.84 -29.54 -2.95
N LEU A 253 -2.80 -30.61 -2.15
CA LEU A 253 -2.83 -30.52 -0.68
C LEU A 253 -1.59 -29.82 -0.10
N THR A 254 -0.43 -29.96 -0.73
CA THR A 254 0.79 -29.24 -0.34
C THR A 254 0.63 -27.74 -0.55
N TRP A 255 0.04 -27.34 -1.67
CA TRP A 255 -0.29 -25.94 -1.95
C TRP A 255 -1.37 -25.38 -1.01
N VAL A 256 -2.39 -26.18 -0.67
CA VAL A 256 -3.38 -25.82 0.36
C VAL A 256 -2.72 -25.59 1.71
N LYS A 257 -1.80 -26.46 2.14
CA LYS A 257 -1.05 -26.27 3.40
C LYS A 257 -0.19 -25.01 3.37
N GLN A 258 0.43 -24.70 2.24
CA GLN A 258 1.21 -23.47 2.08
C GLN A 258 0.32 -22.22 2.18
N LEU A 259 -0.88 -22.28 1.59
CA LEU A 259 -1.88 -21.24 1.67
C LEU A 259 -2.31 -21.00 3.13
N ILE A 260 -2.59 -22.07 3.89
CA ILE A 260 -2.89 -21.99 5.33
C ILE A 260 -1.72 -21.38 6.10
N ARG A 261 -0.50 -21.88 5.86
CA ARG A 261 0.74 -21.43 6.53
C ARG A 261 1.02 -19.94 6.30
N ASN A 262 0.65 -19.41 5.14
CA ASN A 262 0.83 -18.00 4.79
C ASN A 262 -0.35 -17.12 5.23
N ASN A 263 -1.40 -17.70 5.83
CA ASN A 263 -2.66 -17.03 6.14
C ASN A 263 -3.17 -16.17 4.97
N ASP A 264 -3.16 -16.75 3.77
CA ASP A 264 -3.63 -16.08 2.58
C ASP A 264 -5.16 -15.94 2.61
N GLY A 265 -5.70 -14.80 2.16
CA GLY A 265 -7.14 -14.51 2.18
C GLY A 265 -7.99 -15.56 1.45
N HIS A 266 -7.43 -16.21 0.42
CA HIS A 266 -8.09 -17.30 -0.31
C HIS A 266 -8.35 -18.53 0.57
N PHE A 267 -7.77 -18.60 1.78
CA PHE A 267 -8.05 -19.65 2.77
C PHE A 267 -9.53 -19.62 3.13
N HIS A 268 -10.07 -18.42 3.38
CA HIS A 268 -11.48 -18.28 3.69
C HIS A 268 -12.36 -18.66 2.51
N ASP A 269 -11.96 -18.32 1.28
CA ASP A 269 -12.74 -18.68 0.10
C ASP A 269 -12.77 -20.19 -0.12
N LEU A 270 -11.66 -20.89 0.11
CA LEU A 270 -11.54 -22.34 -0.03
C LEU A 270 -12.30 -23.12 1.08
N PHE A 271 -12.23 -22.66 2.33
CA PHE A 271 -12.72 -23.43 3.49
C PHE A 271 -14.10 -23.00 4.02
N VAL A 272 -14.51 -21.73 3.85
CA VAL A 272 -15.76 -21.19 4.45
C VAL A 272 -16.93 -21.18 3.46
N SER A 273 -16.67 -21.33 2.15
CA SER A 273 -17.69 -21.14 1.11
C SER A 273 -18.50 -22.42 0.81
N THR A 274 -19.25 -22.91 1.80
CA THR A 274 -20.18 -24.04 1.60
C THR A 274 -21.59 -23.55 1.19
N GLY A 275 -22.23 -24.27 0.26
CA GLY A 275 -23.61 -24.00 -0.20
C GLY A 275 -23.74 -22.95 -1.32
N ALA A 276 -24.91 -22.30 -1.40
CA ALA A 276 -25.30 -21.36 -2.48
C ALA A 276 -24.53 -20.02 -2.52
N LYS A 277 -23.50 -19.85 -1.68
CA LYS A 277 -22.66 -18.65 -1.57
C LYS A 277 -21.17 -18.99 -1.69
N ARG A 278 -20.79 -19.87 -2.64
CA ARG A 278 -19.38 -20.04 -3.00
C ARG A 278 -18.81 -18.68 -3.43
N ARG A 279 -17.74 -18.23 -2.78
CA ARG A 279 -16.99 -17.01 -3.15
C ARG A 279 -15.96 -17.28 -4.24
N ILE A 280 -15.78 -18.55 -4.60
CA ILE A 280 -14.89 -19.01 -5.66
C ILE A 280 -15.62 -18.89 -7.01
N LYS A 281 -14.90 -18.43 -8.04
CA LYS A 281 -15.41 -18.34 -9.42
C LYS A 281 -15.93 -19.70 -9.93
N PRO A 282 -16.98 -19.74 -10.78
CA PRO A 282 -17.53 -21.00 -11.30
C PRO A 282 -16.48 -21.91 -11.97
N GLU A 283 -15.59 -21.34 -12.79
CA GLU A 283 -14.50 -22.08 -13.44
C GLU A 283 -13.54 -22.77 -12.45
N LEU A 284 -13.18 -22.08 -11.37
CA LEU A 284 -12.33 -22.62 -10.31
C LEU A 284 -13.04 -23.73 -9.53
N SER A 285 -14.35 -23.66 -9.35
CA SER A 285 -15.13 -24.73 -8.72
C SER A 285 -15.02 -26.04 -9.50
N THR A 286 -14.97 -25.99 -10.82
CA THR A 286 -14.78 -27.17 -11.67
C THR A 286 -13.38 -27.74 -11.51
N LEU A 287 -12.34 -26.89 -11.54
CA LEU A 287 -10.94 -27.33 -11.40
C LEU A 287 -10.66 -27.95 -10.02
N LEU A 288 -11.25 -27.40 -8.96
CA LEU A 288 -11.06 -27.84 -7.57
C LEU A 288 -11.89 -29.08 -7.20
N ASN A 289 -12.72 -29.61 -8.10
CA ASN A 289 -13.71 -30.62 -7.75
C ASN A 289 -13.12 -31.87 -7.09
N ASN A 290 -12.00 -32.40 -7.59
CA ASN A 290 -11.40 -33.63 -7.04
C ASN A 290 -10.85 -33.39 -5.63
N LEU A 291 -10.17 -32.26 -5.40
CA LEU A 291 -9.66 -31.88 -4.08
C LEU A 291 -10.79 -31.69 -3.06
N LEU A 292 -11.85 -30.95 -3.44
CA LEU A 292 -12.95 -30.61 -2.52
C LEU A 292 -13.71 -31.85 -2.01
N HIS A 293 -13.65 -32.97 -2.73
CA HIS A 293 -14.27 -34.23 -2.32
C HIS A 293 -13.26 -35.23 -1.69
N SER A 294 -11.98 -34.85 -1.54
CA SER A 294 -10.97 -35.71 -0.92
C SER A 294 -11.09 -35.74 0.61
N ALA A 295 -10.81 -36.89 1.21
CA ALA A 295 -10.87 -37.07 2.66
C ALA A 295 -9.78 -36.25 3.37
N GLU A 296 -8.61 -36.12 2.75
CA GLU A 296 -7.48 -35.35 3.27
C GLU A 296 -7.77 -33.85 3.31
N PHE A 297 -8.50 -33.33 2.32
CA PHE A 297 -8.95 -31.94 2.35
C PHE A 297 -9.98 -31.71 3.46
N GLN A 298 -10.93 -32.63 3.65
CA GLN A 298 -11.87 -32.56 4.78
C GLN A 298 -11.14 -32.60 6.13
N ALA A 299 -10.11 -33.44 6.29
CA ALA A 299 -9.31 -33.46 7.51
C ALA A 299 -8.57 -32.14 7.78
N LEU A 300 -8.07 -31.46 6.74
CA LEU A 300 -7.50 -30.11 6.88
C LEU A 300 -8.57 -29.09 7.28
N GLN A 301 -9.77 -29.21 6.71
CA GLN A 301 -10.89 -28.34 7.05
C GLN A 301 -11.27 -28.52 8.51
N ASP A 302 -11.41 -29.75 8.98
CA ASP A 302 -11.73 -30.05 10.38
C ASP A 302 -10.65 -29.54 11.34
N LYS A 303 -9.37 -29.58 10.95
CA LYS A 303 -8.25 -29.13 11.78
C LYS A 303 -8.17 -27.59 11.89
N TYR A 304 -8.32 -26.88 10.77
CA TYR A 304 -7.98 -25.45 10.69
C TYR A 304 -9.20 -24.52 10.58
N LEU A 305 -10.38 -25.04 10.24
CA LEU A 305 -11.61 -24.26 10.21
C LEU A 305 -12.28 -24.29 11.58
N THR A 306 -12.00 -23.29 12.43
CA THR A 306 -12.72 -23.14 13.70
C THR A 306 -14.12 -22.59 13.48
N VAL A 307 -15.14 -23.40 13.78
CA VAL A 307 -16.55 -22.99 13.79
C VAL A 307 -16.79 -22.14 15.05
N GLY A 308 -16.90 -20.82 14.90
CA GLY A 308 -17.36 -19.96 16.00
C GLY A 308 -17.14 -18.48 15.78
N HIS A 309 -18.15 -17.80 15.24
CA HIS A 309 -18.20 -16.33 15.16
C HIS A 309 -18.73 -15.65 16.43
N ASP A 310 -19.06 -16.43 17.48
CA ASP A 310 -19.83 -15.94 18.63
C ASP A 310 -19.10 -16.03 19.99
N VAL A 311 -17.79 -16.28 20.02
CA VAL A 311 -17.07 -16.28 21.29
C VAL A 311 -16.77 -14.84 21.71
N VAL A 312 -17.48 -14.40 22.76
CA VAL A 312 -17.21 -13.18 23.51
C VAL A 312 -15.70 -13.00 23.69
N HIS A 313 -15.19 -11.95 23.06
CA HIS A 313 -13.80 -11.52 22.99
C HIS A 313 -13.07 -11.63 24.35
N SER A 314 -12.26 -12.67 24.52
CA SER A 314 -11.43 -12.94 25.71
C SER A 314 -9.94 -13.11 25.36
N GLY A 315 -9.56 -12.57 24.21
CA GLY A 315 -8.25 -12.75 23.57
C GLY A 315 -7.11 -11.94 24.16
N PRO A 316 -5.86 -12.27 23.75
CA PRO A 316 -4.67 -11.55 24.19
C PRO A 316 -4.55 -10.15 23.53
N PHE A 317 -5.25 -9.91 22.41
CA PHE A 317 -5.30 -8.62 21.72
C PHE A 317 -6.21 -7.63 22.45
N MET A 318 -5.71 -7.07 23.55
CA MET A 318 -6.42 -6.08 24.34
C MET A 318 -5.47 -5.04 24.94
N SER A 319 -6.03 -3.91 25.34
CA SER A 319 -5.39 -2.98 26.27
C SER A 319 -6.08 -3.06 27.63
N LEU A 320 -5.32 -3.07 28.72
CA LEU A 320 -5.85 -3.13 30.07
C LEU A 320 -5.04 -2.28 31.06
N TYR A 321 -5.73 -1.36 31.74
CA TYR A 321 -5.12 -0.52 32.75
C TYR A 321 -5.94 -0.47 34.02
N GLU A 322 -5.25 -0.61 35.15
CA GLU A 322 -5.79 -0.19 36.44
C GLU A 322 -5.59 1.32 36.59
N LYS A 323 -6.67 2.06 36.83
CA LYS A 323 -6.65 3.51 37.00
C LYS A 323 -7.66 3.95 38.07
N VAL A 324 -7.63 5.24 38.40
CA VAL A 324 -8.69 5.90 39.17
C VAL A 324 -9.62 6.59 38.19
N LEU A 325 -10.94 6.44 38.37
CA LEU A 325 -11.92 7.08 37.49
C LEU A 325 -11.82 8.61 37.60
N GLY A 326 -11.32 9.25 36.54
CA GLY A 326 -11.25 10.69 36.43
C GLY A 326 -12.59 11.36 36.04
N GLY A 327 -12.56 12.70 35.94
CA GLY A 327 -13.70 13.51 35.52
C GLY A 327 -14.71 13.81 36.64
N LYS A 328 -15.90 14.30 36.27
CA LYS A 328 -16.95 14.74 37.22
C LYS A 328 -18.19 13.87 37.23
N SER A 329 -18.38 13.01 36.23
CA SER A 329 -19.61 12.23 36.02
C SER A 329 -19.43 10.78 36.46
N ARG A 330 -20.47 10.20 37.07
CA ARG A 330 -20.54 8.75 37.29
C ARG A 330 -20.54 8.00 35.96
N LYS A 331 -19.89 6.84 35.91
CA LYS A 331 -19.87 5.94 34.73
C LYS A 331 -20.56 4.63 35.05
N ARG A 332 -21.19 4.00 34.06
CA ARG A 332 -21.78 2.67 34.24
C ARG A 332 -20.70 1.60 34.09
N CYS A 333 -20.52 0.76 35.10
CA CYS A 333 -19.64 -0.39 35.06
C CYS A 333 -20.05 -1.35 33.92
N ALA A 334 -19.11 -1.70 33.05
CA ALA A 334 -19.36 -2.60 31.92
C ALA A 334 -19.78 -4.01 32.38
N ILE A 335 -19.25 -4.46 33.52
CA ILE A 335 -19.48 -5.81 34.06
C ILE A 335 -20.72 -5.84 34.96
N SER A 336 -20.69 -5.12 36.09
CA SER A 336 -21.77 -5.17 37.09
C SER A 336 -22.96 -4.28 36.75
N ARG A 337 -22.87 -3.43 35.73
CA ARG A 337 -23.88 -2.42 35.34
C ARG A 337 -24.21 -1.37 36.42
N LYS A 338 -23.54 -1.40 37.58
CA LYS A 338 -23.65 -0.40 38.65
C LYS A 338 -22.94 0.89 38.25
N LEU A 339 -23.38 2.02 38.84
CA LEU A 339 -22.68 3.30 38.66
C LEU A 339 -21.41 3.34 39.50
N ILE A 340 -20.33 3.81 38.89
CA ILE A 340 -19.01 4.06 39.46
C ILE A 340 -18.88 5.57 39.67
N SER A 341 -18.48 6.00 40.86
CA SER A 341 -18.26 7.41 41.18
C SER A 341 -16.85 7.85 40.78
N PRO A 342 -16.65 9.12 40.38
CA PRO A 342 -15.31 9.67 40.20
C PRO A 342 -14.46 9.48 41.47
N GLY A 343 -13.18 9.15 41.29
CA GLY A 343 -12.25 8.82 42.39
C GLY A 343 -12.21 7.34 42.79
N GLU A 344 -13.13 6.50 42.29
CA GLU A 344 -13.08 5.06 42.54
C GLU A 344 -12.06 4.35 41.64
N ALA A 345 -11.47 3.25 42.14
CA ALA A 345 -10.56 2.41 41.37
C ALA A 345 -11.30 1.60 40.31
N VAL A 346 -10.79 1.61 39.09
CA VAL A 346 -11.39 0.99 37.91
C VAL A 346 -10.36 0.26 37.07
N TYR A 347 -10.83 -0.69 36.28
CA TYR A 347 -10.13 -1.18 35.11
C TYR A 347 -10.72 -0.55 33.86
N GLU A 348 -9.87 0.08 33.07
CA GLU A 348 -10.16 0.54 31.71
C GLU A 348 -9.59 -0.50 30.76
N TYR A 349 -10.42 -1.03 29.88
CA TYR A 349 -9.99 -2.04 28.93
C TYR A 349 -10.63 -1.86 27.57
N ARG A 350 -9.91 -2.27 26.53
CA ARG A 350 -10.37 -2.23 25.14
C ARG A 350 -10.01 -3.54 24.47
N GLN A 351 -10.93 -4.03 23.65
CA GLN A 351 -10.71 -5.19 22.79
C GLN A 351 -10.55 -4.70 21.34
N LEU A 352 -10.31 -5.59 20.38
CA LEU A 352 -10.16 -5.22 18.96
C LEU A 352 -11.45 -4.63 18.30
N ASP A 353 -12.48 -4.32 19.09
CA ASP A 353 -13.77 -3.76 18.69
C ASP A 353 -13.83 -2.22 18.73
N SER A 354 -12.71 -1.54 19.02
CA SER A 354 -12.58 -0.09 19.19
C SER A 354 -13.35 0.53 20.35
N VAL A 355 -14.08 -0.27 21.13
CA VAL A 355 -14.88 0.20 22.26
C VAL A 355 -14.07 0.11 23.53
N GLU A 356 -14.00 1.24 24.25
CA GLU A 356 -13.38 1.30 25.56
C GLU A 356 -14.42 1.03 26.65
N TYR A 357 -14.12 0.06 27.51
CA TYR A 357 -14.94 -0.38 28.61
C TYR A 357 -14.32 0.04 29.93
N ILE A 358 -15.18 0.38 30.90
CA ILE A 358 -14.75 0.74 32.26
C ILE A 358 -15.50 -0.17 33.25
N ALA A 359 -14.76 -0.82 34.14
CA ALA A 359 -15.32 -1.66 35.18
C ALA A 359 -14.80 -1.27 36.57
N ALA A 360 -15.67 -1.31 37.58
CA ALA A 360 -15.24 -1.13 38.97
C ALA A 360 -14.28 -2.25 39.36
N LYS A 361 -13.19 -1.92 40.08
CA LYS A 361 -12.14 -2.88 40.46
C LYS A 361 -12.70 -4.17 41.05
N ALA A 362 -13.58 -4.08 42.05
CA ALA A 362 -14.17 -5.25 42.69
C ALA A 362 -14.98 -6.13 41.71
N ALA A 363 -15.75 -5.52 40.80
CA ALA A 363 -16.53 -6.27 39.82
C ALA A 363 -15.65 -6.95 38.77
N PHE A 364 -14.57 -6.28 38.37
CA PHE A 364 -13.60 -6.81 37.42
C PHE A 364 -12.83 -8.00 38.01
N GLN A 365 -12.33 -7.87 39.25
CA GLN A 365 -11.58 -8.92 39.93
C GLN A 365 -12.38 -10.20 40.17
N THR A 366 -13.71 -10.09 40.28
CA THR A 366 -14.60 -11.26 40.41
C THR A 366 -15.03 -11.86 39.06
N SER A 367 -14.63 -11.27 37.93
CA SER A 367 -15.00 -11.73 36.59
C SER A 367 -13.92 -12.61 35.96
N GLU A 368 -14.29 -13.33 34.89
CA GLU A 368 -13.35 -14.12 34.09
C GLU A 368 -12.20 -13.29 33.49
N LEU A 369 -12.42 -11.98 33.31
CA LEU A 369 -11.40 -11.04 32.82
C LEU A 369 -10.23 -10.87 33.80
N ASN A 370 -10.39 -11.21 35.08
CA ASN A 370 -9.30 -11.11 36.05
C ASN A 370 -8.14 -12.07 35.72
N ASN A 371 -8.45 -13.28 35.23
CA ASN A 371 -7.41 -14.23 34.83
C ASN A 371 -6.63 -13.73 33.61
N ILE A 372 -7.34 -13.10 32.67
CA ILE A 372 -6.73 -12.47 31.49
C ILE A 372 -5.85 -11.30 31.93
N ALA A 373 -6.31 -10.48 32.88
CA ALA A 373 -5.54 -9.38 33.43
C ALA A 373 -4.22 -9.82 34.08
N HIS A 374 -4.24 -10.89 34.86
CA HIS A 374 -3.03 -11.46 35.45
C HIS A 374 -2.04 -11.91 34.37
N ARG A 375 -2.51 -12.62 33.34
CA ARG A 375 -1.65 -13.04 32.22
C ARG A 375 -1.11 -11.85 31.43
N HIS A 376 -1.94 -10.81 31.24
CA HIS A 376 -1.57 -9.60 30.51
C HIS A 376 -0.52 -8.77 31.24
N HIS A 377 -0.60 -8.71 32.57
CA HIS A 377 0.35 -8.01 33.42
C HIS A 377 1.68 -8.76 33.53
N ASN A 378 1.63 -10.10 33.58
CA ASN A 378 2.80 -10.95 33.75
C ASN A 378 3.44 -11.39 32.42
N ASP A 379 2.95 -10.88 31.28
CA ASP A 379 3.43 -11.25 29.94
C ASP A 379 3.52 -12.77 29.76
N SER A 380 2.47 -13.50 30.15
CA SER A 380 2.50 -14.98 30.25
C SER A 380 1.58 -15.68 29.25
N TYR A 381 1.33 -15.07 28.09
CA TYR A 381 0.50 -15.67 27.04
C TYR A 381 1.24 -16.77 26.28
N GLN A 382 0.50 -17.66 25.65
CA GLN A 382 1.04 -18.68 24.76
C GLN A 382 0.82 -18.29 23.30
N TRP A 383 1.77 -18.63 22.42
CA TRP A 383 1.72 -18.29 20.99
C TRP A 383 0.43 -18.75 20.29
N HIS A 384 -0.08 -19.94 20.64
CA HIS A 384 -1.32 -20.46 20.05
C HIS A 384 -2.55 -19.61 20.38
N GLU A 385 -2.55 -18.86 21.48
CA GLU A 385 -3.67 -17.97 21.85
C GLU A 385 -3.78 -16.78 20.89
N PHE A 386 -2.65 -16.35 20.33
CA PHE A 386 -2.62 -15.34 19.28
C PHE A 386 -2.99 -15.91 17.91
N ALA A 387 -2.45 -17.08 17.55
CA ALA A 387 -2.70 -17.71 16.26
C ALA A 387 -4.17 -18.16 16.08
N ALA A 388 -4.80 -18.67 17.15
CA ALA A 388 -6.16 -19.20 17.11
C ALA A 388 -7.26 -18.11 16.98
N GLN A 389 -6.96 -16.86 17.33
CA GLN A 389 -7.92 -15.77 17.39
C GLN A 389 -7.70 -14.74 16.29
N TRP A 390 -7.19 -15.20 15.15
CA TRP A 390 -6.82 -14.37 14.02
C TRP A 390 -7.89 -13.31 13.71
N PRO A 391 -7.64 -12.02 13.94
CA PRO A 391 -8.63 -11.01 13.67
C PRO A 391 -8.82 -10.89 12.16
N ARG A 392 -10.06 -10.94 11.70
CA ARG A 392 -10.47 -10.63 10.31
C ARG A 392 -10.13 -9.19 9.86
N ARG A 393 -9.38 -8.41 10.64
CA ARG A 393 -8.97 -7.03 10.36
C ARG A 393 -7.45 -6.95 10.25
N GLY A 394 -6.92 -7.21 9.05
CA GLY A 394 -5.75 -6.52 8.49
C GLY A 394 -4.43 -6.42 9.28
N SER A 395 -4.29 -7.08 10.43
CA SER A 395 -3.08 -7.08 11.24
C SER A 395 -2.56 -8.51 11.34
N LEU A 396 -1.32 -8.72 10.89
CA LEU A 396 -0.55 -9.98 10.83
C LEU A 396 -0.69 -10.79 9.51
N SER A 397 -1.12 -10.17 8.42
CA SER A 397 -1.32 -10.83 7.12
C SER A 397 -0.03 -11.06 6.32
N HIS A 398 1.12 -10.57 6.78
CA HIS A 398 2.40 -10.77 6.12
C HIS A 398 2.78 -12.26 6.11
N PRO A 399 3.13 -12.86 4.94
CA PRO A 399 3.34 -14.30 4.83
C PRO A 399 4.43 -14.85 5.76
N ASP A 400 5.54 -14.13 5.93
CA ASP A 400 6.59 -14.56 6.86
C ASP A 400 6.14 -14.54 8.33
N ILE A 401 5.31 -13.58 8.73
CA ILE A 401 4.74 -13.49 10.09
C ILE A 401 3.72 -14.60 10.28
N ALA A 402 2.82 -14.79 9.30
CA ALA A 402 1.83 -15.85 9.31
C ALA A 402 2.49 -17.23 9.44
N ARG A 403 3.54 -17.47 8.66
CA ARG A 403 4.34 -18.68 8.72
C ARG A 403 4.98 -18.87 10.09
N TYR A 404 5.58 -17.82 10.62
CA TYR A 404 6.20 -17.84 11.94
C TYR A 404 5.17 -18.25 13.01
N LEU A 405 3.99 -17.61 13.02
CA LEU A 405 2.89 -17.92 13.95
C LEU A 405 2.34 -19.33 13.76
N PHE A 406 2.16 -19.76 12.51
CA PHE A 406 1.69 -21.11 12.17
C PHE A 406 2.61 -22.20 12.74
N GLU A 407 3.93 -22.05 12.59
CA GLU A 407 4.88 -23.02 13.14
C GLU A 407 4.79 -23.14 14.67
N ARG A 408 4.53 -22.02 15.37
CA ARG A 408 4.33 -22.02 16.82
C ARG A 408 2.99 -22.62 17.22
N GLN A 409 1.94 -22.42 16.40
CA GLN A 409 0.66 -23.12 16.55
C GLN A 409 0.83 -24.65 16.40
N GLU A 410 1.72 -25.09 15.51
CA GLU A 410 2.09 -26.51 15.33
C GLU A 410 3.11 -27.01 16.38
N GLY A 411 3.43 -26.20 17.39
CA GLY A 411 4.23 -26.61 18.56
C GLY A 411 5.73 -26.32 18.48
N LYS A 412 6.20 -25.55 17.49
CA LYS A 412 7.59 -25.06 17.46
C LYS A 412 7.82 -24.07 18.61
N CYS A 413 8.91 -24.22 19.35
CA CYS A 413 9.28 -23.29 20.42
C CYS A 413 9.75 -21.93 19.88
N PHE A 414 9.72 -20.90 20.73
CA PHE A 414 10.37 -19.62 20.43
C PHE A 414 11.90 -19.79 20.37
N ASP A 415 12.52 -19.15 19.39
CA ASP A 415 13.97 -19.07 19.23
C ASP A 415 14.33 -17.63 18.86
N ALA A 416 15.08 -16.95 19.73
CA ALA A 416 15.50 -15.58 19.51
C ALA A 416 16.42 -15.45 18.28
N ALA A 417 17.26 -16.45 18.01
CA ALA A 417 18.18 -16.43 16.88
C ALA A 417 17.45 -16.55 15.52
N GLU A 418 16.28 -17.18 15.49
CA GLU A 418 15.38 -17.17 14.32
C GLU A 418 14.56 -15.88 14.26
N PHE A 419 14.12 -15.39 15.43
CA PHE A 419 13.22 -14.25 15.54
C PHE A 419 13.87 -12.92 15.13
N ILE A 420 15.12 -12.67 15.55
CA ILE A 420 15.78 -11.40 15.28
C ILE A 420 15.96 -11.16 13.77
N PRO A 421 16.50 -12.10 12.97
CA PRO A 421 16.58 -11.92 11.51
C PRO A 421 15.23 -11.62 10.85
N LEU A 422 14.15 -12.26 11.32
CA LEU A 422 12.79 -12.04 10.80
C LEU A 422 12.33 -10.58 10.97
N ILE A 423 12.60 -9.96 12.13
CA ILE A 423 12.21 -8.56 12.38
C ILE A 423 13.28 -7.56 11.95
N ALA A 424 14.54 -7.99 11.80
CA ALA A 424 15.65 -7.14 11.39
C ALA A 424 15.55 -6.74 9.93
N GLU A 425 15.25 -7.68 9.03
CA GLU A 425 15.13 -7.42 7.59
C GLU A 425 13.74 -7.87 7.10
N PRO A 426 12.68 -7.14 7.49
CA PRO A 426 11.33 -7.51 7.08
C PRO A 426 11.22 -7.42 5.55
N PHE A 427 10.64 -8.44 4.92
CA PHE A 427 10.40 -8.48 3.48
C PHE A 427 9.19 -7.62 3.08
N VAL A 428 9.30 -6.32 3.33
CA VAL A 428 8.27 -5.32 3.06
C VAL A 428 8.80 -4.27 2.11
N PHE A 429 7.88 -3.69 1.37
CA PHE A 429 8.17 -2.64 0.41
C PHE A 429 7.73 -1.29 0.99
N PRO A 430 8.33 -0.18 0.54
CA PRO A 430 7.87 1.14 0.93
C PRO A 430 6.38 1.28 0.65
N MET A 431 5.63 1.78 1.64
CA MET A 431 4.20 2.01 1.44
C MET A 431 4.00 2.96 0.26
N ARG A 432 3.16 2.57 -0.69
CA ARG A 432 2.84 3.37 -1.88
C ARG A 432 2.35 4.79 -1.53
N PHE A 433 2.81 5.77 -2.29
CA PHE A 433 2.40 7.17 -2.21
C PHE A 433 2.57 7.87 -3.56
N ILE A 434 2.06 9.09 -3.66
CA ILE A 434 2.23 9.98 -4.81
C ILE A 434 2.73 11.35 -4.35
N TRP A 435 3.44 12.03 -5.25
CA TRP A 435 3.78 13.44 -5.10
C TRP A 435 2.71 14.32 -5.72
N VAL A 436 2.29 15.37 -5.00
CA VAL A 436 1.35 16.36 -5.52
C VAL A 436 1.92 17.77 -5.43
N ALA A 437 1.73 18.52 -6.52
CA ALA A 437 1.93 19.96 -6.60
C ALA A 437 0.73 20.62 -7.28
N GLY A 438 0.42 21.86 -6.91
CA GLY A 438 -0.66 22.63 -7.52
C GLY A 438 -2.06 22.07 -7.24
N LEU A 439 -3.07 22.56 -7.97
CA LEU A 439 -4.48 22.17 -7.83
C LEU A 439 -4.87 20.98 -8.72
N SER A 440 -4.01 20.61 -9.68
CA SER A 440 -4.31 19.70 -10.79
C SER A 440 -3.92 18.24 -10.56
N PHE A 441 -3.45 17.86 -9.36
CA PHE A 441 -2.83 16.54 -9.14
C PHE A 441 -1.75 16.25 -10.19
N GLU A 442 -0.85 17.21 -10.43
CA GLU A 442 0.33 16.89 -11.24
C GLU A 442 1.15 15.85 -10.46
N LEU A 443 1.09 14.61 -10.95
CA LEU A 443 1.91 13.50 -10.50
C LEU A 443 3.36 13.85 -10.83
N HIS A 444 4.08 14.35 -9.84
CA HIS A 444 5.47 14.75 -10.05
C HIS A 444 6.38 13.54 -10.35
N GLN A 445 5.99 12.35 -9.86
CA GLN A 445 6.50 11.02 -10.24
C GLN A 445 5.38 9.98 -10.05
N TYR A 446 5.28 8.99 -10.93
CA TYR A 446 4.44 7.81 -10.70
C TYR A 446 4.97 7.05 -9.46
N PRO A 447 4.08 6.43 -8.65
CA PRO A 447 4.55 5.57 -7.57
C PRO A 447 5.48 4.51 -8.16
N ASP A 448 6.63 4.29 -7.53
CA ASP A 448 7.37 3.04 -7.72
C ASP A 448 6.36 1.90 -7.58
N ALA A 449 6.44 0.94 -8.51
CA ALA A 449 5.44 -0.09 -8.78
C ALA A 449 4.64 -0.55 -7.56
N TYR A 450 3.33 -0.82 -7.71
CA TYR A 450 2.51 -1.35 -6.62
C TYR A 450 3.07 -2.67 -6.09
N PHE A 451 3.82 -2.60 -5.00
CA PHE A 451 4.44 -3.75 -4.39
C PHE A 451 3.45 -4.51 -3.52
N VAL A 452 3.65 -5.81 -3.45
CA VAL A 452 3.00 -6.68 -2.47
C VAL A 452 3.50 -6.34 -1.07
N ASN A 453 2.74 -6.63 -0.01
CA ASN A 453 3.14 -6.40 1.39
C ASN A 453 3.45 -4.94 1.81
N ASP A 454 3.30 -3.94 0.94
CA ASP A 454 3.74 -2.55 1.19
C ASP A 454 2.96 -1.81 2.28
N ASN A 455 1.84 -2.37 2.75
CA ASN A 455 1.06 -1.88 3.87
C ASN A 455 1.20 -2.74 5.14
N MET A 456 2.20 -3.62 5.22
CA MET A 456 2.34 -4.61 6.31
C MET A 456 3.58 -4.42 7.18
N ALA A 457 4.40 -3.39 6.94
CA ALA A 457 5.66 -3.17 7.66
C ALA A 457 5.49 -3.07 9.19
N GLY A 458 4.41 -2.44 9.66
CA GLY A 458 4.15 -2.33 11.10
C GLY A 458 3.73 -3.65 11.76
N GLU A 459 3.40 -4.70 11.00
CA GLU A 459 3.06 -6.00 11.58
C GLU A 459 4.24 -6.65 12.33
N PHE A 460 5.47 -6.34 11.95
CA PHE A 460 6.67 -6.82 12.64
C PHE A 460 6.82 -6.19 14.04
N VAL A 461 6.30 -4.96 14.23
CA VAL A 461 6.20 -4.32 15.54
C VAL A 461 5.17 -5.05 16.40
N ASN A 462 4.03 -5.39 15.82
CA ASN A 462 2.98 -6.15 16.49
C ASN A 462 3.48 -7.56 16.86
N LEU A 463 4.24 -8.21 15.98
CA LEU A 463 4.87 -9.50 16.26
C LEU A 463 5.89 -9.41 17.41
N CYS A 464 6.70 -8.35 17.46
CA CYS A 464 7.62 -8.08 18.57
C CYS A 464 6.86 -7.91 19.89
N TRP A 465 5.76 -7.14 19.87
CA TRP A 465 4.87 -7.01 21.01
C TRP A 465 4.29 -8.35 21.47
N MET A 466 3.86 -9.22 20.55
CA MET A 466 3.35 -10.55 20.86
C MET A 466 4.41 -11.43 21.53
N ALA A 467 5.64 -11.44 20.99
CA ALA A 467 6.75 -12.17 21.59
C ALA A 467 7.03 -11.71 23.04
N MET A 468 6.97 -10.40 23.28
CA MET A 468 7.10 -9.85 24.63
C MET A 468 5.93 -10.26 25.52
N LYS A 469 4.69 -10.24 25.02
CA LYS A 469 3.51 -10.73 25.75
C LYS A 469 3.53 -12.24 26.02
N CYS A 470 4.37 -12.99 25.34
CA CYS A 470 4.70 -14.39 25.63
C CYS A 470 5.87 -14.56 26.62
N GLY A 471 6.44 -13.46 27.13
CA GLY A 471 7.50 -13.49 28.15
C GLY A 471 8.92 -13.50 27.57
N HIS A 472 9.08 -13.30 26.26
CA HIS A 472 10.39 -13.41 25.58
C HIS A 472 11.17 -12.09 25.49
N ALA A 473 10.76 -11.04 26.22
CA ALA A 473 11.47 -9.76 26.19
C ALA A 473 12.97 -9.91 26.56
N GLY A 474 13.27 -10.68 27.61
CA GLY A 474 14.64 -10.93 28.04
C GLY A 474 15.46 -11.72 27.02
N ASP A 475 14.85 -12.72 26.35
CA ASP A 475 15.49 -13.51 25.30
C ASP A 475 15.85 -12.62 24.10
N ILE A 476 14.92 -11.74 23.69
CA ILE A 476 15.11 -10.76 22.62
C ILE A 476 16.27 -9.80 22.96
N PHE A 477 16.26 -9.19 24.15
CA PHE A 477 17.33 -8.26 24.55
C PHE A 477 18.68 -8.94 24.62
N LYS A 478 18.72 -10.18 25.12
CA LYS A 478 19.95 -10.98 25.19
C LYS A 478 20.48 -11.30 23.80
N GLN A 479 19.64 -11.69 22.85
CA GLN A 479 20.07 -11.96 21.48
C GLN A 479 20.58 -10.67 20.81
N LEU A 480 19.81 -9.59 20.88
CA LEU A 480 20.17 -8.29 20.28
C LEU A 480 21.52 -7.75 20.77
N ALA A 481 21.88 -7.98 22.03
CA ALA A 481 23.17 -7.56 22.58
C ALA A 481 24.38 -8.23 21.90
N HIS A 482 24.17 -9.33 21.16
CA HIS A 482 25.22 -10.03 20.41
C HIS A 482 25.16 -9.77 18.90
N GLU A 483 24.14 -9.03 18.43
CA GLU A 483 23.99 -8.72 17.02
C GLU A 483 24.86 -7.52 16.61
N PRO A 484 25.28 -7.46 15.34
CA PRO A 484 25.87 -6.27 14.75
C PRO A 484 25.00 -5.02 14.91
N HIS A 485 25.61 -3.83 14.99
CA HIS A 485 24.88 -2.57 15.21
C HIS A 485 23.89 -2.24 14.08
N ASP A 486 24.18 -2.58 12.84
CA ASP A 486 23.28 -2.40 11.68
C ASP A 486 21.98 -3.23 11.81
N VAL A 487 22.04 -4.37 12.51
CA VAL A 487 20.88 -5.19 12.86
C VAL A 487 20.20 -4.69 14.14
N ALA A 488 20.98 -4.48 15.20
CA ALA A 488 20.46 -4.18 16.53
C ALA A 488 19.90 -2.76 16.66
N ASP A 489 20.55 -1.75 16.08
CA ASP A 489 20.21 -0.34 16.28
C ASP A 489 18.77 -0.03 15.85
N PRO A 490 18.30 -0.40 14.63
CA PRO A 490 16.92 -0.12 14.23
C PRO A 490 15.88 -0.83 15.10
N ILE A 491 16.19 -2.04 15.59
CA ILE A 491 15.31 -2.77 16.50
C ILE A 491 15.24 -2.06 17.84
N TYR A 492 16.36 -1.67 18.44
CA TYR A 492 16.35 -0.90 19.69
C TYR A 492 15.67 0.47 19.54
N ALA A 493 15.80 1.14 18.39
CA ALA A 493 15.08 2.38 18.11
C ALA A 493 13.56 2.15 18.01
N MET A 494 13.11 1.07 17.36
CA MET A 494 11.71 0.64 17.35
C MET A 494 11.20 0.32 18.76
N LEU A 495 11.99 -0.41 19.57
CA LEU A 495 11.66 -0.72 20.97
C LEU A 495 11.57 0.52 21.85
N ALA A 496 12.39 1.55 21.61
CA ALA A 496 12.31 2.82 22.33
C ALA A 496 10.94 3.50 22.17
N THR A 497 10.21 3.19 21.09
CA THR A 497 8.87 3.75 20.87
C THR A 497 7.82 3.11 21.77
N PHE A 498 8.01 1.89 22.26
CA PHE A 498 7.01 1.19 23.07
C PHE A 498 6.79 1.97 24.36
N ASP A 499 5.54 2.11 24.78
CA ASP A 499 5.20 2.65 26.11
C ASP A 499 5.35 1.56 27.18
N ARG A 500 6.57 1.01 27.24
CA ARG A 500 7.01 -0.01 28.18
C ARG A 500 8.39 0.37 28.72
N ALA A 501 8.51 0.37 30.05
CA ALA A 501 9.70 0.85 30.74
C ALA A 501 10.94 -0.03 30.46
N ASP A 502 10.76 -1.34 30.36
CA ASP A 502 11.82 -2.30 30.03
C ASP A 502 12.43 -2.01 28.65
N CYS A 503 11.60 -1.79 27.63
CA CYS A 503 12.01 -1.51 26.26
C CYS A 503 12.76 -0.17 26.16
N ARG A 504 12.22 0.90 26.75
CA ARG A 504 12.87 2.22 26.76
C ARG A 504 14.19 2.19 27.51
N SER A 505 14.27 1.47 28.64
CA SER A 505 15.50 1.34 29.42
C SER A 505 16.57 0.53 28.67
N ALA A 506 16.16 -0.56 27.99
CA ALA A 506 17.08 -1.36 27.18
C ALA A 506 17.64 -0.55 26.00
N ALA A 507 16.79 0.21 25.29
CA ALA A 507 17.24 1.11 24.23
C ALA A 507 18.16 2.23 24.76
N ALA A 508 17.81 2.85 25.90
CA ALA A 508 18.64 3.85 26.55
C ALA A 508 20.03 3.32 26.89
N ALA A 509 20.11 2.10 27.44
CA ALA A 509 21.38 1.44 27.72
C ALA A 509 22.18 1.13 26.44
N HIS A 510 21.51 0.63 25.39
CA HIS A 510 22.14 0.29 24.10
C HIS A 510 22.79 1.49 23.41
N PHE A 511 22.10 2.63 23.40
CA PHE A 511 22.60 3.86 22.78
C PHE A 511 23.45 4.72 23.73
N GLY A 512 23.53 4.39 25.02
CA GLY A 512 24.20 5.19 26.03
C GLY A 512 23.49 6.53 26.32
N GLN A 513 22.17 6.57 26.22
CA GLN A 513 21.33 7.78 26.31
C GLN A 513 20.32 7.66 27.46
N PRO A 514 20.70 7.96 28.71
CA PRO A 514 19.82 7.79 29.88
C PRO A 514 18.54 8.62 29.82
N GLU A 515 18.54 9.74 29.09
CA GLU A 515 17.39 10.63 28.88
C GLU A 515 16.40 10.13 27.82
N LEU A 516 16.76 9.12 27.01
CA LEU A 516 15.93 8.61 25.93
C LEU A 516 14.49 8.25 26.36
N PRO A 517 14.25 7.60 27.52
CA PRO A 517 12.88 7.29 27.96
C PRO A 517 12.02 8.54 28.15
N GLU A 518 12.58 9.62 28.67
CA GLU A 518 11.89 10.89 28.89
C GLU A 518 11.61 11.60 27.55
N ILE A 519 12.59 11.59 26.64
CA ILE A 519 12.44 12.16 25.30
C ILE A 519 11.37 11.42 24.49
N MET A 520 11.32 10.08 24.55
CA MET A 520 10.29 9.29 23.88
C MET A 520 8.90 9.52 24.48
N ALA A 521 8.80 9.63 25.81
CA ALA A 521 7.55 10.00 26.47
C ALA A 521 7.07 11.41 26.06
N LEU A 522 8.00 12.36 25.91
CA LEU A 522 7.71 13.70 25.42
C LEU A 522 7.23 13.67 23.95
N ALA A 523 7.92 12.91 23.10
CA ALA A 523 7.63 12.79 21.67
C ALA A 523 6.20 12.29 21.39
N PHE A 524 5.66 11.41 22.24
CA PHE A 524 4.29 10.89 22.13
C PHE A 524 3.25 11.62 22.99
N SER A 525 3.62 12.78 23.57
CA SER A 525 2.70 13.56 24.38
C SER A 525 1.49 14.03 23.56
N SER A 526 0.32 14.04 24.20
CA SER A 526 -0.94 14.38 23.52
C SER A 526 -0.98 15.81 22.95
N ARG A 527 -0.16 16.72 23.47
CA ARG A 527 -0.04 18.11 23.04
C ARG A 527 1.41 18.56 23.18
N LEU A 528 2.08 18.73 22.05
CA LEU A 528 3.44 19.27 22.00
C LEU A 528 3.40 20.80 22.01
N SER A 529 4.12 21.40 22.95
CA SER A 529 4.46 22.83 22.90
C SER A 529 5.56 23.07 21.87
N LEU A 530 5.79 24.32 21.45
CA LEU A 530 6.93 24.64 20.58
C LEU A 530 8.25 24.20 21.24
N ASP A 531 8.45 24.51 22.53
CA ASP A 531 9.67 24.12 23.26
C ASP A 531 9.86 22.61 23.27
N SER A 532 8.78 21.83 23.39
CA SER A 532 8.84 20.37 23.31
C SER A 532 9.32 19.88 21.95
N VAL A 533 8.83 20.48 20.85
CA VAL A 533 9.27 20.16 19.49
C VAL A 533 10.75 20.46 19.32
N LEU A 534 11.20 21.64 19.78
CA LEU A 534 12.60 22.05 19.69
C LEU A 534 13.53 21.14 20.51
N THR A 535 13.11 20.73 21.71
CA THR A 535 13.86 19.77 22.53
C THR A 535 14.04 18.42 21.81
N ILE A 536 12.98 17.92 21.17
CA ILE A 536 13.04 16.65 20.42
C ILE A 536 13.96 16.78 19.20
N ALA A 537 13.84 17.88 18.45
CA ALA A 537 14.66 18.16 17.28
C ALA A 537 16.15 18.25 17.63
N GLU A 538 16.48 18.99 18.69
CA GLU A 538 17.86 19.16 19.15
C GLU A 538 18.45 17.83 19.67
N PHE A 539 17.65 16.99 20.35
CA PHE A 539 18.07 15.64 20.73
C PHE A 539 18.40 14.79 19.50
N GLY A 540 17.53 14.76 18.47
CA GLY A 540 17.77 13.99 17.25
C GLY A 540 19.06 14.40 16.52
N LYS A 541 19.33 15.70 16.44
CA LYS A 541 20.57 16.26 15.88
C LYS A 541 21.81 15.87 16.68
N ASN A 542 21.73 15.94 18.01
CA ASN A 542 22.87 15.70 18.89
C ASN A 542 23.18 14.21 19.11
N GLN A 543 22.27 13.31 18.72
CA GLN A 543 22.42 11.87 18.87
C GLN A 543 22.41 11.13 17.51
N PRO A 544 23.44 11.31 16.66
CA PRO A 544 23.43 10.85 15.26
C PRO A 544 23.27 9.33 15.09
N ARG A 545 23.82 8.51 16.00
CA ARG A 545 23.63 7.05 15.96
C ARG A 545 22.17 6.68 16.21
N PHE A 546 21.53 7.29 17.22
CA PHE A 546 20.13 7.03 17.53
C PHE A 546 19.21 7.58 16.45
N SER A 547 19.41 8.79 15.95
CA SER A 547 18.55 9.35 14.89
C SER A 547 18.65 8.56 13.60
N HIS A 548 19.85 8.11 13.21
CA HIS A 548 20.01 7.20 12.07
C HIS A 548 19.27 5.87 12.28
N ALA A 549 19.42 5.27 13.46
CA ALA A 549 18.70 4.04 13.83
C ALA A 549 17.17 4.23 13.81
N LEU A 550 16.69 5.36 14.32
CA LEU A 550 15.28 5.72 14.31
C LEU A 550 14.77 5.96 12.89
N ALA A 551 15.52 6.64 12.03
CA ALA A 551 15.16 6.83 10.62
C ALA A 551 15.02 5.48 9.90
N THR A 552 15.99 4.57 10.10
CA THR A 552 15.92 3.21 9.58
C THR A 552 14.69 2.47 10.13
N ALA A 553 14.39 2.57 11.43
CA ALA A 553 13.20 1.98 12.03
C ALA A 553 11.89 2.57 11.49
N LEU A 554 11.85 3.90 11.27
CA LEU A 554 10.71 4.60 10.70
C LEU A 554 10.37 4.06 9.30
N LEU A 555 11.38 3.86 8.46
CA LEU A 555 11.25 3.35 7.08
C LEU A 555 10.96 1.84 7.05
N ARG A 556 11.65 1.08 7.91
CA ARG A 556 11.55 -0.39 7.98
C ARG A 556 10.22 -0.88 8.52
N TYR A 557 9.63 -0.16 9.47
CA TYR A 557 8.41 -0.57 10.18
C TYR A 557 7.23 0.38 10.00
N ASN A 558 7.35 1.41 9.15
CA ASN A 558 6.32 2.42 8.94
C ASN A 558 5.81 3.10 10.25
N LEU A 559 6.68 3.28 11.25
CA LEU A 559 6.26 3.81 12.57
C LEU A 559 5.62 5.22 12.48
N HIS A 560 5.99 6.00 11.46
CA HIS A 560 5.48 7.35 11.24
C HIS A 560 4.21 7.40 10.36
N ILE A 561 3.77 6.25 9.83
CA ILE A 561 2.64 6.14 8.90
C ILE A 561 1.40 5.62 9.63
N TYR A 562 0.25 6.24 9.36
CA TYR A 562 -1.00 5.90 10.02
C TYR A 562 -2.10 5.58 9.01
N SER A 563 -2.67 4.37 9.09
CA SER A 563 -3.78 3.94 8.25
C SER A 563 -4.95 3.51 9.12
N ASN A 564 -6.17 3.95 8.81
CA ASN A 564 -7.36 3.55 9.56
C ASN A 564 -7.82 2.12 9.23
N TYR A 565 -7.43 1.61 8.06
CA TYR A 565 -7.88 0.33 7.54
C TYR A 565 -6.87 -0.80 7.77
N MET A 566 -5.58 -0.49 7.64
CA MET A 566 -4.46 -1.41 7.85
C MET A 566 -3.50 -0.78 8.86
N PRO A 567 -3.84 -0.79 10.17
CA PRO A 567 -3.03 -0.15 11.18
C PRO A 567 -1.62 -0.71 11.10
N GLN A 568 -0.63 0.15 10.81
CA GLN A 568 0.77 -0.25 10.72
C GLN A 568 1.20 -0.79 12.10
N VAL A 569 1.44 0.12 13.04
CA VAL A 569 1.52 -0.25 14.46
C VAL A 569 0.11 -0.32 15.01
N ASN A 570 -0.28 -1.47 15.56
CA ASN A 570 -1.63 -1.69 16.03
C ASN A 570 -1.85 -0.99 17.38
N TRP A 571 -2.43 0.21 17.33
CA TRP A 571 -2.70 1.05 18.51
C TRP A 571 -3.84 0.52 19.40
N TYR A 572 -4.45 -0.63 19.08
CA TYR A 572 -5.34 -1.33 20.02
C TYR A 572 -4.56 -2.15 21.06
N LEU A 573 -3.25 -2.36 20.86
CA LEU A 573 -2.40 -3.17 21.72
C LEU A 573 -1.82 -2.35 22.87
N GLN A 574 -1.75 -2.96 24.06
CA GLN A 574 -1.24 -2.29 25.25
C GLN A 574 0.22 -1.84 25.12
N GLY A 575 0.51 -0.58 25.40
CA GLY A 575 1.84 0.01 25.23
C GLY A 575 2.11 0.55 23.82
N LEU A 576 1.16 0.40 22.88
CA LEU A 576 1.25 0.92 21.51
C LEU A 576 0.12 1.92 21.19
N GLU A 577 -0.77 2.21 22.15
CA GLU A 577 -1.95 3.06 21.95
C GLU A 577 -1.61 4.51 21.61
N HIS A 578 -0.39 4.94 21.95
CA HIS A 578 0.11 6.26 21.61
C HIS A 578 0.27 6.46 20.09
N TYR A 579 0.26 5.40 19.26
CA TYR A 579 0.24 5.51 17.80
C TYR A 579 -1.13 5.92 17.22
N ALA A 580 -2.20 5.88 18.02
CA ALA A 580 -3.54 6.24 17.57
C ALA A 580 -3.61 7.68 17.03
N LEU A 581 -4.48 7.92 16.04
CA LEU A 581 -4.73 9.23 15.45
C LEU A 581 -3.47 9.89 14.88
N ALA A 582 -2.67 9.12 14.12
CA ALA A 582 -1.46 9.57 13.42
C ALA A 582 -0.33 10.14 14.30
N LYS A 583 -0.35 9.86 15.60
CA LYS A 583 0.69 10.31 16.54
C LYS A 583 2.07 9.70 16.30
N GLY A 584 2.16 8.55 15.62
CA GLY A 584 3.43 8.04 15.10
C GLY A 584 4.20 9.07 14.26
N GLY A 585 3.49 9.95 13.55
CA GLY A 585 4.09 11.04 12.79
C GLY A 585 4.81 12.10 13.64
N GLN A 586 4.59 12.16 14.96
CA GLN A 586 5.34 13.05 15.85
C GLN A 586 6.83 12.67 15.94
N LEU A 587 7.19 11.43 15.59
CA LEU A 587 8.58 10.99 15.49
C LEU A 587 9.36 11.76 14.40
N LEU A 588 8.69 12.37 13.43
CA LEU A 588 9.34 13.22 12.43
C LEU A 588 9.99 14.47 13.06
N ASN A 589 9.61 14.85 14.28
CA ASN A 589 10.21 15.99 14.99
C ASN A 589 11.69 15.77 15.33
N PHE A 590 12.17 14.52 15.44
CA PHE A 590 13.61 14.24 15.63
C PHE A 590 14.46 14.66 14.43
N PHE A 591 13.84 14.84 13.26
CA PHE A 591 14.51 15.08 11.99
C PHE A 591 14.39 16.51 11.48
N VAL A 592 13.84 17.43 12.29
CA VAL A 592 13.67 18.84 11.91
C VAL A 592 14.99 19.50 11.52
N HIS A 593 16.12 19.15 12.17
CA HIS A 593 17.42 19.69 11.79
C HIS A 593 18.23 18.81 10.82
N ILE A 594 17.75 17.62 10.49
CA ILE A 594 18.44 16.61 9.66
C ILE A 594 17.44 15.92 8.72
N PRO A 595 16.64 16.67 7.93
CA PRO A 595 15.56 16.11 7.12
C PRO A 595 16.04 15.11 6.08
N GLU A 596 17.31 15.17 5.67
CA GLU A 596 17.95 14.26 4.71
C GLU A 596 17.94 12.79 5.16
N GLN A 597 17.77 12.51 6.46
CA GLN A 597 17.62 11.14 6.95
C GLN A 597 16.24 10.52 6.64
N ILE A 598 15.25 11.35 6.28
CA ILE A 598 13.90 10.92 5.91
C ILE A 598 13.66 11.32 4.44
N PRO A 599 13.89 10.42 3.47
CA PRO A 599 13.86 10.76 2.04
C PRO A 599 12.59 11.48 1.58
N VAL A 600 11.42 11.07 2.11
CA VAL A 600 10.14 11.73 1.80
C VAL A 600 10.14 13.19 2.25
N LEU A 601 10.60 13.47 3.48
CA LEU A 601 10.66 14.83 4.02
C LEU A 601 11.68 15.69 3.26
N ALA A 602 12.85 15.13 2.93
CA ALA A 602 13.87 15.79 2.12
C ALA A 602 13.32 16.20 0.74
N THR A 603 12.65 15.26 0.04
CA THR A 603 12.05 15.48 -1.28
C THR A 603 10.96 16.57 -1.23
N MET A 604 10.13 16.57 -0.19
CA MET A 604 9.14 17.63 0.03
C MET A 604 9.80 19.01 0.15
N LEU A 605 10.87 19.12 0.93
CA LEU A 605 11.60 20.37 1.15
C LEU A 605 12.36 20.85 -0.10
N GLU A 606 12.91 19.94 -0.89
CA GLU A 606 13.66 20.23 -2.11
C GLU A 606 12.76 20.73 -3.25
N HIS A 607 11.66 20.01 -3.51
CA HIS A 607 10.79 20.29 -4.66
C HIS A 607 9.53 21.09 -4.31
N GLY A 608 9.26 21.33 -3.03
CA GLY A 608 8.04 22.01 -2.59
C GLY A 608 6.76 21.19 -2.82
N VAL A 609 6.85 19.87 -2.83
CA VAL A 609 5.72 18.96 -3.08
C VAL A 609 5.12 18.43 -1.77
N LEU A 610 3.89 17.91 -1.81
CA LEU A 610 3.30 17.14 -0.71
C LEU A 610 3.29 15.64 -1.04
N VAL A 611 3.47 14.83 -0.02
CA VAL A 611 3.22 13.38 -0.09
C VAL A 611 1.73 13.09 0.15
N ARG A 612 1.16 12.18 -0.63
CA ARG A 612 -0.24 11.73 -0.53
C ARG A 612 -0.35 10.22 -0.72
N GLY A 613 -1.36 9.60 -0.11
CA GLY A 613 -1.76 8.24 -0.44
C GLY A 613 -2.38 8.16 -1.83
N ILE A 614 -2.49 6.95 -2.39
CA ILE A 614 -3.00 6.72 -3.75
C ILE A 614 -4.53 6.83 -3.87
N GLY A 615 -5.26 7.19 -2.80
CA GLY A 615 -6.71 7.42 -2.81
C GLY A 615 -7.61 6.19 -3.05
N GLU A 616 -7.03 5.01 -3.35
CA GLU A 616 -7.76 3.76 -3.61
C GLU A 616 -7.50 2.73 -2.50
N GLY A 617 -8.56 2.02 -2.07
CA GLY A 617 -8.47 0.91 -1.12
C GLY A 617 -8.04 1.30 0.29
N ALA A 618 -7.39 0.36 0.98
CA ALA A 618 -6.95 0.49 2.38
C ALA A 618 -5.59 1.23 2.54
N TYR A 619 -5.23 2.09 1.58
CA TYR A 619 -3.90 2.72 1.47
C TYR A 619 -3.93 4.21 1.84
N ASP A 620 -4.61 4.55 2.92
CA ASP A 620 -4.76 5.92 3.47
C ASP A 620 -3.57 6.36 4.34
N GLY A 621 -2.49 5.57 4.39
CA GLY A 621 -1.32 5.78 5.25
C GLY A 621 -0.73 7.19 5.18
N TYR A 622 -0.24 7.55 3.99
CA TYR A 622 0.34 8.88 3.76
C TYR A 622 -0.71 9.99 3.79
N ASP A 623 -1.95 9.73 3.40
CA ASP A 623 -3.03 10.73 3.48
C ASP A 623 -3.27 11.19 4.92
N ASN A 624 -3.29 10.24 5.86
CA ASN A 624 -3.48 10.59 7.26
C ASN A 624 -2.20 11.14 7.91
N SER A 625 -1.02 10.74 7.44
CA SER A 625 0.28 11.21 7.95
C SER A 625 0.78 12.51 7.30
N ALA A 626 0.16 13.00 6.21
CA ALA A 626 0.61 14.17 5.45
C ALA A 626 0.76 15.43 6.32
N ASN A 627 -0.13 15.64 7.30
CA ASN A 627 -0.04 16.76 8.23
C ASN A 627 1.22 16.72 9.10
N SER A 628 1.71 15.53 9.45
CA SER A 628 2.92 15.36 10.27
C SER A 628 4.18 15.68 9.46
N PHE A 629 4.22 15.28 8.18
CA PHE A 629 5.28 15.67 7.26
C PHE A 629 5.29 17.19 7.01
N HIS A 630 4.11 17.77 6.73
CA HIS A 630 3.97 19.22 6.59
C HIS A 630 4.46 19.96 7.85
N HIS A 631 4.07 19.49 9.04
CA HIS A 631 4.51 20.07 10.29
C HIS A 631 6.03 20.07 10.42
N ALA A 632 6.69 18.93 10.20
CA ALA A 632 8.15 18.83 10.26
C ALA A 632 8.84 19.73 9.22
N ALA A 633 8.30 19.83 8.00
CA ALA A 633 8.83 20.72 6.96
C ALA A 633 8.74 22.21 7.35
N VAL A 634 7.61 22.63 7.94
CA VAL A 634 7.45 24.01 8.44
C VAL A 634 8.41 24.29 9.58
N MET A 635 8.56 23.37 10.55
CA MET A 635 9.51 23.54 11.66
C MET A 635 10.95 23.61 11.16
N HIS A 636 11.33 22.81 10.15
CA HIS A 636 12.63 22.89 9.50
C HIS A 636 12.84 24.28 8.87
N CYS A 637 11.86 24.76 8.11
CA CYS A 637 11.95 26.09 7.49
C CYS A 637 12.04 27.21 8.53
N LEU A 638 11.33 27.13 9.66
CA LEU A 638 11.42 28.15 10.72
C LEU A 638 12.84 28.32 11.27
N GLU A 639 13.57 27.22 11.41
CA GLU A 639 14.93 27.18 11.96
C GLU A 639 16.00 27.52 10.91
N HIS A 640 15.84 27.02 9.69
CA HIS A 640 16.93 26.99 8.69
C HIS A 640 16.67 27.77 7.40
N ALA A 641 15.40 28.04 7.07
CA ALA A 641 15.01 28.77 5.86
C ALA A 641 13.71 29.58 6.08
N PRO A 642 13.72 30.60 6.97
CA PRO A 642 12.49 31.28 7.40
C PRO A 642 11.71 31.90 6.24
N GLU A 643 12.40 32.32 5.18
CA GLU A 643 11.81 32.86 3.96
C GLU A 643 10.91 31.84 3.23
N LYS A 644 11.13 30.54 3.42
CA LYS A 644 10.34 29.46 2.82
C LYS A 644 9.11 29.08 3.65
N VAL A 645 8.97 29.54 4.89
CA VAL A 645 7.80 29.25 5.75
C VAL A 645 6.51 29.71 5.08
N ARG A 646 6.55 30.86 4.42
CA ARG A 646 5.40 31.43 3.71
C ARG A 646 4.84 30.47 2.67
N TYR A 647 5.71 29.79 1.93
CA TYR A 647 5.30 28.79 0.94
C TYR A 647 4.45 27.69 1.58
N TRP A 648 4.92 27.10 2.68
CA TRP A 648 4.22 25.99 3.33
C TRP A 648 2.94 26.41 4.08
N MET A 649 2.85 27.66 4.54
CA MET A 649 1.72 28.13 5.34
C MET A 649 0.64 28.85 4.54
N GLU A 650 1.02 29.60 3.49
CA GLU A 650 0.12 30.51 2.78
C GLU A 650 -0.30 30.02 1.39
N THR A 651 0.32 28.96 0.87
CA THR A 651 -0.03 28.42 -0.46
C THR A 651 -1.41 27.75 -0.42
N PRO A 652 -2.42 28.24 -1.18
CA PRO A 652 -3.80 27.75 -1.05
C PRO A 652 -3.99 26.27 -1.36
N TRP A 653 -3.25 25.73 -2.34
CA TRP A 653 -3.39 24.33 -2.71
C TRP A 653 -2.90 23.39 -1.59
N ILE A 654 -1.82 23.74 -0.87
CA ILE A 654 -1.34 22.97 0.29
C ILE A 654 -2.44 22.86 1.35
N GLN A 655 -3.13 23.96 1.64
CA GLN A 655 -4.22 23.97 2.62
C GLN A 655 -5.39 23.08 2.20
N ASN A 656 -5.69 22.97 0.90
CA ASN A 656 -6.75 22.12 0.39
C ASN A 656 -6.51 20.61 0.61
N TYR A 657 -5.24 20.19 0.73
CA TYR A 657 -4.86 18.79 0.90
C TYR A 657 -4.65 18.38 2.37
N LEU A 658 -4.65 19.33 3.30
CA LEU A 658 -4.34 19.09 4.71
C LEU A 658 -5.59 19.15 5.59
N VAL A 659 -5.51 18.56 6.78
CA VAL A 659 -6.63 18.56 7.73
C VAL A 659 -6.54 19.83 8.59
N ASN A 660 -7.65 20.56 8.70
CA ASN A 660 -7.70 21.86 9.35
C ASN A 660 -7.21 21.88 10.82
N ALA A 661 -7.45 20.81 11.59
CA ALA A 661 -7.09 20.80 13.00
C ALA A 661 -5.56 20.71 13.23
N PRO A 662 -4.83 19.75 12.63
CA PRO A 662 -3.36 19.75 12.63
C PRO A 662 -2.74 21.01 12.03
N LEU A 663 -3.28 21.54 10.93
CA LEU A 663 -2.77 22.77 10.31
C LEU A 663 -2.79 23.96 11.28
N ARG A 664 -3.87 24.11 12.07
CA ARG A 664 -3.95 25.12 13.12
C ARG A 664 -2.93 24.92 14.23
N GLN A 665 -2.52 23.69 14.52
CA GLN A 665 -1.45 23.44 15.49
C GLN A 665 -0.11 23.94 14.95
N THR A 666 0.23 23.62 13.70
CA THR A 666 1.43 24.14 13.03
C THR A 666 1.44 25.67 13.01
N ALA A 667 0.31 26.32 12.67
CA ALA A 667 0.19 27.78 12.71
C ALA A 667 0.46 28.37 14.11
N ARG A 668 -0.04 27.74 15.17
CA ARG A 668 0.23 28.17 16.56
C ARG A 668 1.71 28.07 16.93
N HIS A 669 2.41 27.05 16.42
CA HIS A 669 3.86 26.92 16.64
C HIS A 669 4.64 28.00 15.89
N VAL A 670 4.26 28.32 14.65
CA VAL A 670 4.81 29.47 13.90
C VAL A 670 4.60 30.79 14.64
N GLU A 671 3.38 31.05 15.13
CA GLU A 671 3.07 32.25 15.92
C GLU A 671 3.90 32.31 17.21
N ALA A 672 4.03 31.18 17.91
CA ALA A 672 4.84 31.09 19.13
C ALA A 672 6.33 31.33 18.83
N TRP A 673 6.82 30.86 17.68
CA TRP A 673 8.19 31.07 17.21
C TRP A 673 8.47 32.56 16.97
N HIS A 674 7.63 33.22 16.16
CA HIS A 674 7.76 34.66 15.91
C HIS A 674 7.72 35.48 17.20
N LYS A 675 6.85 35.11 18.15
CA LYS A 675 6.79 35.76 19.46
C LYS A 675 8.06 35.54 20.29
N LYS A 676 8.65 34.34 20.23
CA LYS A 676 9.84 33.96 21.01
C LYS A 676 11.11 34.62 20.48
N PHE A 677 11.27 34.72 19.15
CA PHE A 677 12.50 35.19 18.52
C PHE A 677 12.42 36.59 17.89
N GLY A 678 11.24 37.23 17.88
CA GLY A 678 11.07 38.60 17.41
C GLY A 678 11.20 38.79 15.90
N ILE A 679 11.12 37.70 15.12
CA ILE A 679 11.19 37.69 13.66
C ILE A 679 9.76 37.85 13.13
N LYS A 680 9.53 38.85 12.26
CA LYS A 680 8.23 39.15 11.65
C LYS A 680 8.09 38.50 10.29
#